data_AF-A0A9D6R8K6-F1
#
_entry.id   AF-A0A9D6R8K6-F1
#
_cell.length_a   1.000
_cell.length_b   1.000
_cell.length_c   1.000
_cell.angle_alpha   90.00
_cell.angle_beta   90.00
_cell.angle_gamma   90.00
#
_symmetry.space_group_name_H-M   'P 1'
#
loop_
_entity.id
_entity.type
_entity.pdbx_description
1 polymer ?
#
loop_
_entity_poly.entity_id
_entity_poly.type
_entity_poly.pdbx_seq_one_letter_code
_entity_poly.pdbx_strand_id
1 'polypeptide(L)'
;MRHLRRAMLRSLTALALVILPCAAHAESFVQNGDLARGSGNTPEEWRTDRWDTSAGATDFMWQAPDGDKPGQAGIKNVKPNDARFVQDLHVREQSWYHITGKVRTENVGQGAIGAYLSLMEGFQNSQDVKGTHPDWEAVELWVKTEKWQDRLTLAVRLGGYSSLNTGEAWFTDIAAEPVSGPAPNAKNIFQPAERTGGIAPLGLWALIMMLSLITGALWYYLRPPPGGEDRGPPDEKLALVGILLVLVVAKIWAAPYFGYATDLGTYKAWALRLADGGPADFYAPNYFADYPPGYMYVLWLLGSIYKGLQINTAGAISTVIVKLPSIVTDFLTSWLLFVLLRPRVGRRLTWIVVLAYALNPAVIFNSAIWGQTDSFFTLELFLGVLLLLQRRIAFGWALVVIAALTKPQALIFMPLLASWGGNWDRPERPLVAAASGLGVAAMLVLPFMEPLGLFALYSKTAAYYAETSVNAFNAMALLGGFRQSDGGMLLFMTYKSWALLLVLLFFGFLGYLISRRRDAEMYLYLCFLLPFGFFMFSTRMHERYLFPCLLFLTLLLVRRPRLWALYVGLTVTYYLNLWYILRALNAGRFLEAYDPLGVAVSVVNVALLGLAVFEGLALAASAPEPLPVPDLDGAVSDAEVTPSADVARAGAASARAVARASGAAGRGKTTAPARSAAAASTRAATPKPAQALWEVEAGAVKYRLRRLDWALALALVVVGGGLRFWHLGQPNELVFDEVYFVEQGKNYLRGKEFMDPHPPLAKLAIGASVALFGGEANGYRVFNAVCGTLLVGVAYLTGRKLLGDGLAAFAAAAAVAFDGLFIVDSRIAVIDIWYVTFGAIAYLLLFEYLRTPPERRHPTMLVGCGVALGLNLASKLFIPAFTWLTVMIFLSILSLRAERAHRTARFWRRGLAPTVLVTTAATATYLALYLPNYYLGWWHSVWDIPKYFKDVVGYEAAVANATHPYSSKWWSWPFLLRPVWYHFKDVPGDSSHVVGVWGGGNPLLWWGGFVAILVAVARGVRERHLASVFLVTAFVLHYVVWSWIGRTLFQYHYLPSLYASLFALAMTLAVLWRASADEGFWVGAGIALLVPLLPTLLGPFPRWGILVFAAIVGLYGAAIVYQRSPLFQWPPGRVIVVAYAVVTVASLIYFYPIWSGAPIARDAYSARMWFQAGPAHWI
;
A
#
# COMPACT_ATOMS: atom_id res chain seq x y z
N MET A 1 -8.64 -16.94 -36.38
CA MET A 1 -7.34 -17.42 -35.83
C MET A 1 -6.23 -17.65 -36.87
N ARG A 2 -6.50 -17.99 -38.14
CA ARG A 2 -5.45 -18.09 -39.19
C ARG A 2 -4.95 -16.73 -39.75
N HIS A 3 -5.73 -15.65 -39.64
CA HIS A 3 -5.33 -14.31 -40.13
C HIS A 3 -4.50 -13.48 -39.13
N LEU A 4 -4.61 -13.70 -37.81
CA LEU A 4 -3.77 -13.00 -36.83
C LEU A 4 -2.31 -13.51 -36.79
N ARG A 5 -2.08 -14.77 -37.16
CA ARG A 5 -0.74 -15.39 -37.25
C ARG A 5 0.12 -14.82 -38.39
N ARG A 6 -0.49 -14.21 -39.42
CA ARG A 6 0.22 -13.67 -40.59
C ARG A 6 0.55 -12.19 -40.46
N ALA A 7 -0.06 -11.47 -39.51
CA ALA A 7 0.21 -10.07 -39.25
C ALA A 7 1.39 -9.85 -38.27
N MET A 8 1.53 -10.69 -37.22
CA MET A 8 2.63 -10.56 -36.25
C MET A 8 4.00 -11.06 -36.76
N LEU A 9 4.04 -11.82 -37.86
CA LEU A 9 5.29 -12.39 -38.39
C LEU A 9 5.98 -11.49 -39.45
N ARG A 10 5.38 -10.33 -39.78
CA ARG A 10 5.91 -9.40 -40.80
C ARG A 10 6.48 -8.09 -40.22
N SER A 11 6.51 -7.95 -38.89
CA SER A 11 6.98 -6.72 -38.21
C SER A 11 8.30 -6.91 -37.43
N LEU A 12 9.03 -8.00 -37.66
CA LEU A 12 10.25 -8.36 -36.91
C LEU A 12 11.51 -8.43 -37.78
N THR A 13 11.51 -7.75 -38.93
CA THR A 13 12.63 -7.76 -39.89
C THR A 13 12.91 -6.37 -40.47
N ALA A 14 12.97 -5.35 -39.61
CA ALA A 14 13.45 -4.03 -39.98
C ALA A 14 13.99 -3.27 -38.76
N LEU A 15 15.19 -3.66 -38.28
CA LEU A 15 16.07 -2.73 -37.55
C LEU A 15 17.51 -3.27 -37.56
N ALA A 16 18.19 -3.05 -38.68
CA ALA A 16 19.64 -3.17 -38.78
C ALA A 16 20.14 -1.99 -39.61
N LEU A 17 21.26 -1.41 -39.19
CA LEU A 17 22.04 -0.30 -39.76
C LEU A 17 21.56 1.11 -39.38
N VAL A 18 22.30 1.76 -38.47
CA VAL A 18 23.25 2.85 -38.77
C VAL A 18 24.22 2.96 -37.58
N ILE A 19 25.51 2.72 -37.81
CA ILE A 19 26.59 3.24 -36.95
C ILE A 19 27.67 3.76 -37.91
N LEU A 20 27.91 5.07 -37.88
CA LEU A 20 29.11 5.73 -38.39
C LEU A 20 29.84 6.32 -37.17
N PRO A 21 31.17 6.13 -37.02
CA PRO A 21 31.93 6.86 -36.02
C PRO A 21 32.45 8.17 -36.63
N CYS A 22 32.17 9.29 -35.96
CA CYS A 22 32.86 10.55 -36.20
C CYS A 22 34.06 10.64 -35.23
N ALA A 23 35.25 10.83 -35.78
CA ALA A 23 36.46 11.09 -35.01
C ALA A 23 36.44 12.54 -34.47
N ALA A 24 36.91 12.75 -33.24
CA ALA A 24 37.16 14.07 -32.68
C ALA A 24 38.56 14.13 -32.06
N HIS A 25 39.19 15.29 -32.23
CA HIS A 25 40.58 15.62 -31.97
C HIS A 25 40.93 15.64 -30.48
N ALA A 26 42.22 15.47 -30.19
CA ALA A 26 42.78 15.53 -28.85
C ALA A 26 43.12 16.98 -28.46
N GLU A 27 42.41 17.50 -27.46
CA GLU A 27 42.83 18.61 -26.60
C GLU A 27 42.70 18.13 -25.14
N SER A 28 43.36 18.80 -24.19
CA SER A 28 43.46 18.42 -22.77
C SER A 28 42.16 17.83 -22.19
N PHE A 29 42.25 16.69 -21.49
CA PHE A 29 41.07 15.92 -21.05
C PHE A 29 40.25 16.61 -19.97
N VAL A 30 40.88 17.41 -19.11
CA VAL A 30 40.21 18.30 -18.14
C VAL A 30 40.02 19.65 -18.80
N GLN A 31 38.76 20.07 -18.94
CA GLN A 31 38.42 21.37 -19.46
C GLN A 31 38.45 22.40 -18.31
N ASN A 32 39.11 23.54 -18.51
CA ASN A 32 39.22 24.59 -17.49
C ASN A 32 39.82 24.07 -16.16
N GLY A 33 40.89 23.26 -16.24
CA GLY A 33 41.57 22.67 -15.07
C GLY A 33 42.43 23.66 -14.26
N ASP A 34 42.85 24.75 -14.89
CA ASP A 34 43.43 25.94 -14.26
C ASP A 34 42.38 26.83 -13.56
N LEU A 35 41.10 26.48 -13.73
CA LEU A 35 39.92 27.16 -13.18
C LEU A 35 39.90 28.66 -13.50
N ALA A 36 40.50 29.06 -14.64
CA ALA A 36 40.68 30.45 -15.01
C ALA A 36 39.38 31.13 -15.49
N ARG A 37 38.42 30.33 -15.97
CA ARG A 37 37.13 30.80 -16.50
C ARG A 37 35.96 30.37 -15.62
N GLY A 38 34.93 31.21 -15.51
CA GLY A 38 33.76 30.94 -14.68
C GLY A 38 32.84 32.14 -14.53
N SER A 39 31.70 31.94 -13.89
CA SER A 39 30.74 33.00 -13.58
C SER A 39 30.08 32.78 -12.22
N GLY A 40 29.87 33.87 -11.47
CA GLY A 40 29.38 33.77 -10.10
C GLY A 40 30.31 32.95 -9.21
N ASN A 41 29.77 31.91 -8.58
CA ASN A 41 30.51 31.04 -7.64
C ASN A 41 30.90 29.68 -8.26
N THR A 42 30.83 29.54 -9.58
CA THR A 42 31.09 28.27 -10.28
C THR A 42 32.08 28.45 -11.42
N PRO A 43 33.15 27.64 -11.49
CA PRO A 43 34.02 27.61 -12.66
C PRO A 43 33.26 27.06 -13.89
N GLU A 44 33.59 27.56 -15.07
CA GLU A 44 33.04 27.07 -16.34
C GLU A 44 33.45 25.60 -16.56
N GLU A 45 32.61 24.79 -17.21
CA GLU A 45 32.82 23.34 -17.43
C GLU A 45 32.80 22.44 -16.18
N TRP A 46 32.52 22.99 -14.99
CA TRP A 46 32.37 22.23 -13.74
C TRP A 46 30.96 22.37 -13.17
N ARG A 47 30.29 21.24 -12.92
CA ARG A 47 28.96 21.19 -12.27
C ARG A 47 29.09 20.91 -10.77
N THR A 48 28.19 21.45 -9.96
CA THR A 48 28.15 21.17 -8.52
C THR A 48 27.18 20.03 -8.21
N ASP A 49 27.51 19.20 -7.22
CA ASP A 49 26.69 18.11 -6.72
C ASP A 49 26.87 17.96 -5.20
N ARG A 50 25.82 17.51 -4.49
CA ARG A 50 25.83 17.41 -3.02
C ARG A 50 24.80 16.42 -2.49
N TRP A 51 25.09 15.80 -1.34
CA TRP A 51 24.17 14.87 -0.67
C TRP A 51 23.00 15.58 0.03
N ASP A 52 23.26 16.55 0.91
CA ASP A 52 22.24 17.40 1.53
C ASP A 52 22.03 18.66 0.67
N THR A 53 20.82 18.78 0.11
CA THR A 53 20.39 19.90 -0.76
C THR A 53 19.66 21.01 -0.01
N SER A 54 19.56 20.93 1.33
CA SER A 54 18.94 21.98 2.13
C SER A 54 19.69 23.31 2.03
N ALA A 55 18.94 24.42 2.02
CA ALA A 55 19.52 25.76 1.90
C ALA A 55 20.49 26.03 3.06
N GLY A 56 21.72 26.45 2.72
CA GLY A 56 22.79 26.71 3.69
C GLY A 56 23.51 25.46 4.23
N ALA A 57 23.30 24.27 3.67
CA ALA A 57 24.07 23.07 4.04
C ALA A 57 25.52 23.09 3.49
N THR A 58 25.67 23.55 2.24
CA THR A 58 26.97 23.70 1.56
C THR A 58 26.99 24.97 0.71
N ASP A 59 28.07 25.73 0.84
CA ASP A 59 28.36 26.87 -0.01
C ASP A 59 29.48 26.51 -1.00
N PHE A 60 29.19 26.66 -2.30
CA PHE A 60 30.19 26.55 -3.36
C PHE A 60 30.73 27.95 -3.67
N MET A 61 32.02 28.02 -3.92
CA MET A 61 32.76 29.26 -4.14
C MET A 61 33.71 29.08 -5.32
N TRP A 62 33.98 30.15 -6.06
CA TRP A 62 34.99 30.17 -7.10
C TRP A 62 35.71 31.52 -7.07
N GLN A 63 37.02 31.49 -7.25
CA GLN A 63 37.86 32.67 -7.34
C GLN A 63 38.60 32.63 -8.68
N ALA A 64 38.40 33.69 -9.47
CA ALA A 64 39.16 33.88 -10.69
C ALA A 64 40.66 34.09 -10.39
N PRO A 65 41.57 33.82 -11.34
CA PRO A 65 42.99 34.07 -11.17
C PRO A 65 43.29 35.54 -10.83
N ASP A 66 44.28 35.77 -9.97
CA ASP A 66 44.73 37.11 -9.55
C ASP A 66 46.26 37.19 -9.60
N GLY A 67 46.79 37.85 -10.62
CA GLY A 67 48.24 37.90 -10.90
C GLY A 67 48.82 36.50 -11.15
N ASP A 68 49.85 36.14 -10.38
CA ASP A 68 50.50 34.81 -10.44
C ASP A 68 49.71 33.70 -9.71
N LYS A 69 48.53 33.99 -9.14
CA LYS A 69 47.71 32.99 -8.44
C LYS A 69 46.73 32.30 -9.40
N PRO A 70 46.70 30.96 -9.47
CA PRO A 70 45.76 30.22 -10.31
C PRO A 70 44.31 30.36 -9.79
N GLY A 71 43.34 30.04 -10.65
CA GLY A 71 41.92 30.03 -10.29
C GLY A 71 41.61 28.92 -9.28
N GLN A 72 40.63 29.14 -8.41
CA GLN A 72 40.40 28.26 -7.26
C GLN A 72 38.91 27.93 -7.09
N ALA A 73 38.60 26.66 -6.85
CA ALA A 73 37.25 26.19 -6.55
C ALA A 73 37.13 25.82 -5.07
N GLY A 74 36.16 26.39 -4.36
CA GLY A 74 35.97 26.23 -2.92
C GLY A 74 34.66 25.53 -2.58
N ILE A 75 34.71 24.64 -1.58
CA ILE A 75 33.55 23.93 -1.01
C ILE A 75 33.56 24.17 0.50
N LYS A 76 32.46 24.72 1.03
CA LYS A 76 32.27 24.90 2.47
C LYS A 76 31.04 24.13 2.95
N ASN A 77 31.27 23.07 3.70
CA ASN A 77 30.21 22.30 4.33
C ASN A 77 29.92 22.87 5.72
N VAL A 78 28.80 23.59 5.84
CA VAL A 78 28.30 24.17 7.10
C VAL A 78 27.70 23.09 8.01
N LYS A 79 27.11 22.06 7.40
CA LYS A 79 26.68 20.81 8.06
C LYS A 79 27.46 19.64 7.49
N PRO A 80 27.58 18.50 8.20
CA PRO A 80 28.22 17.31 7.63
C PRO A 80 27.57 16.95 6.29
N ASN A 81 28.34 17.04 5.21
CA ASN A 81 27.85 16.78 3.85
C ASN A 81 28.92 16.05 3.01
N ASP A 82 28.49 15.54 1.86
CA ASP A 82 29.35 15.07 0.76
C ASP A 82 29.02 15.99 -0.42
N ALA A 83 29.93 16.93 -0.70
CA ALA A 83 29.77 17.96 -1.71
C ALA A 83 30.96 18.02 -2.64
N ARG A 84 30.72 18.33 -3.92
CA ARG A 84 31.70 18.16 -4.98
C ARG A 84 31.47 19.05 -6.20
N PHE A 85 32.56 19.45 -6.85
CA PHE A 85 32.51 19.85 -8.26
C PHE A 85 32.87 18.64 -9.13
N VAL A 86 32.20 18.53 -10.28
CA VAL A 86 32.23 17.36 -11.13
C VAL A 86 32.42 17.76 -12.60
N GLN A 87 33.22 16.99 -13.33
CA GLN A 87 33.39 17.12 -14.78
C GLN A 87 33.48 15.74 -15.45
N ASP A 88 32.88 15.60 -16.63
CA ASP A 88 32.96 14.39 -17.44
C ASP A 88 34.13 14.49 -18.42
N LEU A 89 35.16 13.66 -18.22
CA LEU A 89 36.37 13.58 -19.04
C LEU A 89 36.19 12.52 -20.13
N HIS A 90 36.50 12.85 -21.38
CA HIS A 90 36.42 11.92 -22.51
C HIS A 90 37.70 11.10 -22.66
N VAL A 91 37.77 9.86 -22.19
CA VAL A 91 39.03 9.09 -22.16
C VAL A 91 39.15 8.06 -23.28
N ARG A 92 40.38 7.61 -23.55
CA ARG A 92 40.66 6.45 -24.39
C ARG A 92 40.51 5.18 -23.55
N GLU A 93 39.92 4.14 -24.14
CA GLU A 93 39.85 2.83 -23.49
C GLU A 93 41.23 2.22 -23.25
N GLN A 94 41.36 1.35 -22.25
CA GLN A 94 42.59 0.61 -21.92
C GLN A 94 43.85 1.48 -21.74
N SER A 95 43.68 2.75 -21.40
CA SER A 95 44.76 3.74 -21.30
C SER A 95 44.93 4.18 -19.85
N TRP A 96 46.17 4.51 -19.48
CA TRP A 96 46.47 5.04 -18.15
C TRP A 96 46.34 6.56 -18.14
N TYR A 97 45.80 7.08 -17.05
CA TYR A 97 45.65 8.49 -16.77
C TYR A 97 46.20 8.81 -15.38
N HIS A 98 47.04 9.84 -15.30
CA HIS A 98 47.51 10.44 -14.06
C HIS A 98 46.69 11.69 -13.80
N ILE A 99 45.91 11.68 -12.73
CA ILE A 99 45.04 12.79 -12.33
C ILE A 99 45.67 13.45 -11.11
N THR A 100 45.91 14.76 -11.21
CA THR A 100 46.55 15.55 -10.18
C THR A 100 45.72 16.78 -9.84
N GLY A 101 45.93 17.29 -8.63
CA GLY A 101 45.35 18.54 -8.16
C GLY A 101 46.02 18.98 -6.87
N LYS A 102 45.77 20.21 -6.45
CA LYS A 102 46.21 20.72 -5.15
C LYS A 102 45.01 21.04 -4.28
N VAL A 103 45.09 20.69 -3.01
CA VAL A 103 44.03 20.88 -2.01
C VAL A 103 44.59 21.65 -0.82
N ARG A 104 43.83 22.64 -0.34
CA ARG A 104 44.04 23.23 0.99
C ARG A 104 42.73 23.14 1.78
N THR A 105 42.84 23.02 3.10
CA THR A 105 41.67 22.78 3.97
C THR A 105 41.68 23.66 5.21
N GLU A 106 40.51 24.00 5.72
CA GLU A 106 40.33 24.72 6.97
C GLU A 106 39.20 24.06 7.79
N ASN A 107 39.50 23.70 9.04
CA ASN A 107 38.56 23.11 9.99
C ASN A 107 37.82 21.87 9.47
N VAL A 108 38.46 21.06 8.63
CA VAL A 108 37.89 19.79 8.14
C VAL A 108 37.96 18.73 9.23
N GLY A 109 36.84 18.06 9.53
CA GLY A 109 36.74 17.11 10.64
C GLY A 109 37.65 15.90 10.49
N GLN A 110 38.26 15.44 11.60
CA GLN A 110 39.23 14.33 11.62
C GLN A 110 38.57 12.93 11.59
N GLY A 111 37.32 12.80 12.06
CA GLY A 111 36.63 11.52 12.22
C GLY A 111 35.96 10.95 10.95
N ALA A 112 36.02 11.66 9.83
CA ALA A 112 35.40 11.31 8.55
C ALA A 112 36.39 11.53 7.38
N ILE A 113 35.99 11.20 6.14
CA ILE A 113 36.80 11.46 4.95
C ILE A 113 36.90 12.97 4.70
N GLY A 114 38.11 13.45 4.42
CA GLY A 114 38.43 14.87 4.22
C GLY A 114 38.16 15.36 2.79
N ALA A 115 39.06 16.21 2.28
CA ALA A 115 39.00 16.74 0.91
C ALA A 115 39.95 15.98 -0.02
N TYR A 116 39.49 15.59 -1.21
CA TYR A 116 40.23 14.68 -2.11
C TYR A 116 39.70 14.68 -3.57
N LEU A 117 40.43 14.03 -4.48
CA LEU A 117 40.02 13.74 -5.86
C LEU A 117 39.42 12.34 -5.96
N SER A 118 38.35 12.17 -6.74
CA SER A 118 37.73 10.86 -6.95
C SER A 118 36.98 10.71 -8.26
N LEU A 119 36.62 9.47 -8.59
CA LEU A 119 35.68 9.17 -9.67
C LEU A 119 34.25 8.96 -9.12
N MET A 120 33.23 9.35 -9.89
CA MET A 120 31.84 9.36 -9.40
C MET A 120 31.27 8.01 -8.96
N GLU A 121 31.67 6.91 -9.59
CA GLU A 121 31.02 5.59 -9.40
C GLU A 121 31.88 4.52 -8.71
N GLY A 122 32.77 4.91 -7.80
CA GLY A 122 33.47 3.93 -6.98
C GLY A 122 34.30 4.51 -5.83
N PHE A 123 35.15 3.66 -5.26
CA PHE A 123 36.07 4.01 -4.17
C PHE A 123 37.45 4.45 -4.69
N GLN A 124 37.55 4.88 -5.97
CA GLN A 124 38.80 5.34 -6.57
C GLN A 124 39.08 6.78 -6.17
N ASN A 125 39.90 6.94 -5.14
CA ASN A 125 40.12 8.20 -4.44
C ASN A 125 41.61 8.49 -4.31
N SER A 126 42.01 9.75 -4.38
CA SER A 126 43.32 10.18 -3.91
C SER A 126 43.40 10.07 -2.38
N GLN A 127 44.56 10.37 -1.83
CA GLN A 127 44.71 10.70 -0.42
C GLN A 127 43.78 11.86 -0.06
N ASP A 128 43.20 11.81 1.14
CA ASP A 128 42.33 12.85 1.66
C ASP A 128 43.03 13.75 2.68
N VAL A 129 42.75 15.04 2.60
CA VAL A 129 43.31 16.09 3.45
C VAL A 129 42.30 16.45 4.53
N LYS A 130 42.70 16.38 5.80
CA LYS A 130 41.85 16.59 6.99
C LYS A 130 42.46 17.61 7.93
N GLY A 131 41.63 18.29 8.72
CA GLY A 131 42.11 19.33 9.64
C GLY A 131 42.27 20.67 8.93
N THR A 132 43.25 21.46 9.38
CA THR A 132 43.57 22.77 8.81
C THR A 132 44.96 22.73 8.21
N HIS A 133 45.02 22.79 6.89
CA HIS A 133 46.24 22.80 6.09
C HIS A 133 46.23 24.08 5.23
N PRO A 134 46.91 25.16 5.69
CA PRO A 134 46.90 26.46 5.02
C PRO A 134 47.74 26.47 3.73
N ASP A 135 48.72 25.58 3.64
CA ASP A 135 49.53 25.37 2.44
C ASP A 135 48.84 24.40 1.47
N TRP A 136 49.16 24.52 0.18
CA TRP A 136 48.62 23.65 -0.87
C TRP A 136 49.25 22.26 -0.83
N GLU A 137 48.45 21.24 -0.59
CA GLU A 137 48.88 19.84 -0.62
C GLU A 137 48.58 19.19 -1.96
N ALA A 138 49.58 18.51 -2.54
CA ALA A 138 49.40 17.78 -3.78
C ALA A 138 48.63 16.46 -3.53
N VAL A 139 47.56 16.27 -4.30
CA VAL A 139 46.78 15.03 -4.33
C VAL A 139 46.87 14.40 -5.71
N GLU A 140 46.98 13.07 -5.75
CA GLU A 140 47.11 12.34 -7.01
C GLU A 140 46.33 11.03 -7.02
N LEU A 141 45.93 10.64 -8.22
CA LEU A 141 45.13 9.46 -8.50
C LEU A 141 45.57 8.86 -9.85
N TRP A 142 45.91 7.58 -9.88
CA TRP A 142 46.32 6.89 -11.11
C TRP A 142 45.21 5.92 -11.54
N VAL A 143 44.64 6.11 -12.74
CA VAL A 143 43.49 5.34 -13.21
C VAL A 143 43.81 4.68 -14.54
N LYS A 144 43.55 3.37 -14.67
CA LYS A 144 43.51 2.71 -15.97
C LYS A 144 42.05 2.55 -16.42
N THR A 145 41.75 2.92 -17.65
CA THR A 145 40.39 2.81 -18.19
C THR A 145 40.06 1.38 -18.63
N GLU A 146 38.81 0.96 -18.48
CA GLU A 146 38.31 -0.35 -18.92
C GLU A 146 38.14 -0.43 -20.45
N LYS A 147 37.93 -1.66 -20.95
CA LYS A 147 37.53 -1.90 -22.34
C LYS A 147 36.11 -1.37 -22.51
N TRP A 148 35.86 -0.55 -23.53
CA TRP A 148 34.59 0.19 -23.73
C TRP A 148 34.31 1.33 -22.73
N GLN A 149 35.32 1.79 -21.98
CA GLN A 149 35.22 2.99 -21.15
C GLN A 149 35.81 4.18 -21.92
N ASP A 150 34.93 5.05 -22.40
CA ASP A 150 35.25 6.26 -23.18
C ASP A 150 35.02 7.56 -22.38
N ARG A 151 34.54 7.45 -21.14
CA ARG A 151 34.31 8.56 -20.23
C ARG A 151 34.70 8.23 -18.79
N LEU A 152 35.24 9.22 -18.08
CA LEU A 152 35.46 9.23 -16.63
C LEU A 152 34.82 10.47 -16.03
N THR A 153 34.04 10.32 -14.97
CA THR A 153 33.50 11.49 -14.26
C THR A 153 34.40 11.80 -13.06
N LEU A 154 35.22 12.84 -13.20
CA LEU A 154 36.13 13.34 -12.16
C LEU A 154 35.36 14.23 -11.18
N ALA A 155 35.62 14.06 -9.89
CA ALA A 155 35.05 14.85 -8.82
C ALA A 155 36.13 15.34 -7.84
N VAL A 156 36.14 16.64 -7.57
CA VAL A 156 36.84 17.28 -6.44
C VAL A 156 35.86 17.39 -5.28
N ARG A 157 36.17 16.78 -4.13
CA ARG A 157 35.18 16.51 -3.08
C ARG A 157 35.62 16.96 -1.70
N LEU A 158 34.65 17.36 -0.88
CA LEU A 158 34.76 17.48 0.57
C LEU A 158 33.68 16.61 1.24
N GLY A 159 34.12 15.62 2.00
CA GLY A 159 33.28 14.50 2.45
C GLY A 159 33.11 13.44 1.35
N GLY A 160 32.49 12.31 1.69
CA GLY A 160 32.34 11.21 0.75
C GLY A 160 31.14 10.29 1.05
N TYR A 161 30.90 9.33 0.16
CA TYR A 161 29.79 8.38 0.27
C TYR A 161 29.83 7.63 1.61
N SER A 162 28.76 7.76 2.40
CA SER A 162 28.65 7.22 3.78
C SER A 162 29.67 7.76 4.80
N SER A 163 30.37 8.86 4.49
CA SER A 163 31.32 9.55 5.38
C SER A 163 31.26 11.07 5.17
N LEU A 164 30.22 11.70 5.72
CA LEU A 164 29.96 13.12 5.59
C LEU A 164 30.93 13.94 6.46
N ASN A 165 31.35 15.12 5.98
CA ASN A 165 32.28 15.97 6.72
C ASN A 165 31.90 17.46 6.65
N THR A 166 32.36 18.22 7.64
CA THR A 166 32.23 19.69 7.75
C THR A 166 33.57 20.35 7.45
N GLY A 167 33.55 21.67 7.25
CA GLY A 167 34.76 22.48 7.06
C GLY A 167 34.82 23.10 5.67
N GLU A 168 35.97 23.64 5.32
CA GLU A 168 36.20 24.34 4.06
C GLU A 168 37.39 23.73 3.32
N ALA A 169 37.25 23.53 2.01
CA ALA A 169 38.28 22.98 1.15
C ALA A 169 38.35 23.75 -0.16
N TRP A 170 39.57 24.02 -0.64
CA TRP A 170 39.83 24.69 -1.90
C TRP A 170 40.72 23.82 -2.80
N PHE A 171 40.46 23.88 -4.10
CA PHE A 171 41.11 23.09 -5.15
C PHE A 171 41.70 24.00 -6.23
N THR A 172 42.89 23.66 -6.74
CA THR A 172 43.55 24.32 -7.88
C THR A 172 44.39 23.33 -8.69
N ASP A 173 44.83 23.74 -9.88
CA ASP A 173 45.79 23.03 -10.75
C ASP A 173 45.35 21.60 -11.07
N ILE A 174 44.09 21.42 -11.48
CA ILE A 174 43.49 20.11 -11.72
C ILE A 174 43.86 19.66 -13.13
N ALA A 175 44.56 18.53 -13.26
CA ALA A 175 44.96 17.97 -14.54
C ALA A 175 44.68 16.47 -14.63
N ALA A 176 44.43 15.98 -15.84
CA ALA A 176 44.39 14.55 -16.14
C ALA A 176 45.19 14.29 -17.42
N GLU A 177 46.35 13.64 -17.28
CA GLU A 177 47.28 13.41 -18.37
C GLU A 177 47.36 11.92 -18.73
N PRO A 178 47.36 11.56 -20.03
CA PRO A 178 47.58 10.19 -20.44
C PRO A 178 49.04 9.80 -20.19
N VAL A 179 49.25 8.66 -19.54
CA VAL A 179 50.57 8.13 -19.20
C VAL A 179 50.74 6.71 -19.72
N SER A 180 51.96 6.21 -19.83
CA SER A 180 52.22 4.81 -20.24
C SER A 180 51.94 3.80 -19.12
N GLY A 181 51.98 4.24 -17.87
CA GLY A 181 51.73 3.44 -16.67
C GLY A 181 52.00 4.25 -15.40
N PRO A 182 51.66 3.70 -14.22
CA PRO A 182 51.93 4.35 -12.94
C PRO A 182 53.44 4.45 -12.66
N ALA A 183 53.86 5.52 -11.98
CA ALA A 183 55.25 5.67 -11.54
C ALA A 183 55.65 4.55 -10.54
N PRO A 184 56.95 4.18 -10.43
CA PRO A 184 57.40 3.07 -9.58
C PRO A 184 57.00 3.15 -8.10
N ASN A 185 56.72 4.35 -7.59
CA ASN A 185 56.33 4.61 -6.21
C ASN A 185 54.92 5.24 -6.10
N ALA A 186 54.11 5.15 -7.16
CA ALA A 186 52.77 5.74 -7.19
C ALA A 186 51.85 5.14 -6.12
N LYS A 187 51.12 6.01 -5.42
CA LYS A 187 50.07 5.64 -4.47
C LYS A 187 48.71 5.83 -5.15
N ASN A 188 47.65 5.20 -4.61
CA ASN A 188 46.29 5.36 -5.13
C ASN A 188 46.15 4.93 -6.61
N ILE A 189 46.67 3.73 -6.91
CA ILE A 189 46.60 3.13 -8.24
C ILE A 189 45.30 2.31 -8.36
N PHE A 190 44.45 2.72 -9.28
CA PHE A 190 43.21 2.04 -9.61
C PHE A 190 43.29 1.49 -11.02
N GLN A 191 43.72 0.25 -11.09
CA GLN A 191 43.61 -0.56 -12.28
C GLN A 191 42.34 -1.42 -12.18
N PRO A 192 41.50 -1.48 -13.22
CA PRO A 192 40.48 -2.50 -13.33
C PRO A 192 41.18 -3.85 -13.18
N ALA A 193 40.72 -4.70 -12.25
CA ALA A 193 41.27 -6.04 -12.10
C ALA A 193 41.43 -6.63 -13.50
N GLU A 194 42.61 -7.14 -13.86
CA GLU A 194 42.84 -7.75 -15.15
C GLU A 194 41.73 -8.79 -15.36
N ARG A 195 40.69 -8.41 -16.11
CA ARG A 195 39.73 -9.35 -16.62
C ARG A 195 40.49 -10.11 -17.69
N THR A 196 41.22 -11.12 -17.23
CA THR A 196 41.62 -12.26 -18.03
C THR A 196 40.34 -12.82 -18.63
N GLY A 197 40.01 -12.28 -19.80
CA GLY A 197 38.72 -12.45 -20.43
C GLY A 197 38.16 -11.10 -20.84
N GLY A 198 38.27 -10.80 -22.14
CA GLY A 198 37.11 -10.26 -22.81
C GLY A 198 35.89 -11.17 -22.56
N ILE A 199 34.82 -10.97 -23.32
CA ILE A 199 33.92 -12.09 -23.58
C ILE A 199 34.69 -13.08 -24.49
N ALA A 200 35.76 -13.67 -23.95
CA ALA A 200 36.49 -14.78 -24.50
C ALA A 200 35.73 -16.03 -24.06
N PRO A 201 35.80 -17.11 -24.83
CA PRO A 201 34.72 -18.05 -25.08
C PRO A 201 34.27 -18.90 -23.88
N LEU A 202 34.65 -18.61 -22.63
CA LEU A 202 34.25 -19.34 -21.42
C LEU A 202 32.76 -19.21 -21.06
N GLY A 203 32.11 -18.07 -21.31
CA GLY A 203 30.64 -17.99 -21.20
C GLY A 203 29.95 -18.85 -22.26
N LEU A 204 30.52 -18.91 -23.46
CA LEU A 204 30.10 -19.80 -24.54
C LEU A 204 30.43 -21.26 -24.24
N TRP A 205 31.57 -21.58 -23.61
CA TRP A 205 31.97 -22.94 -23.23
C TRP A 205 31.23 -23.44 -21.99
N ALA A 206 30.90 -22.58 -21.02
CA ALA A 206 30.02 -22.91 -19.90
C ALA A 206 28.57 -23.06 -20.38
N LEU A 207 28.12 -22.23 -21.33
CA LEU A 207 26.84 -22.38 -22.00
C LEU A 207 26.83 -23.64 -22.89
N ILE A 208 27.89 -23.94 -23.65
CA ILE A 208 28.03 -25.15 -24.47
C ILE A 208 28.13 -26.37 -23.56
N MET A 209 28.84 -26.33 -22.44
CA MET A 209 28.95 -27.44 -21.48
C MET A 209 27.62 -27.64 -20.76
N MET A 210 26.96 -26.57 -20.32
CA MET A 210 25.63 -26.61 -19.72
C MET A 210 24.60 -27.12 -20.72
N LEU A 211 24.58 -26.57 -21.94
CA LEU A 211 23.74 -27.05 -23.03
C LEU A 211 24.07 -28.51 -23.33
N SER A 212 25.33 -28.91 -23.49
CA SER A 212 25.74 -30.30 -23.79
C SER A 212 25.40 -31.28 -22.65
N LEU A 213 25.44 -30.84 -21.39
CA LEU A 213 24.99 -31.63 -20.25
C LEU A 213 23.46 -31.70 -20.20
N ILE A 214 22.76 -30.64 -20.58
CA ILE A 214 21.30 -30.62 -20.73
C ILE A 214 20.86 -31.48 -21.92
N THR A 215 21.49 -31.37 -23.10
CA THR A 215 21.21 -32.22 -24.27
C THR A 215 21.65 -33.64 -24.01
N GLY A 216 22.75 -33.87 -23.30
CA GLY A 216 23.22 -35.19 -22.89
C GLY A 216 22.26 -35.87 -21.91
N ALA A 217 21.77 -35.13 -20.91
CA ALA A 217 20.75 -35.60 -19.97
C ALA A 217 19.39 -35.80 -20.67
N LEU A 218 18.95 -34.86 -21.52
CA LEU A 218 17.73 -35.03 -22.33
C LEU A 218 17.86 -36.23 -23.28
N TRP A 219 18.99 -36.39 -23.97
CA TRP A 219 19.22 -37.48 -24.93
C TRP A 219 19.30 -38.84 -24.24
N TYR A 220 20.07 -38.95 -23.15
CA TYR A 220 20.16 -40.18 -22.34
C TYR A 220 18.80 -40.58 -21.75
N TYR A 221 17.96 -39.61 -21.38
CA TYR A 221 16.69 -39.85 -20.68
C TYR A 221 15.46 -39.96 -21.62
N LEU A 222 15.54 -39.36 -22.81
CA LEU A 222 14.53 -39.48 -23.87
C LEU A 222 14.77 -40.68 -24.80
N ARG A 223 15.95 -41.33 -24.74
CA ARG A 223 16.18 -42.57 -25.51
C ARG A 223 15.23 -43.67 -25.00
N PRO A 224 14.54 -44.41 -25.90
CA PRO A 224 13.90 -45.67 -25.53
C PRO A 224 14.98 -46.63 -25.00
N PRO A 225 14.73 -47.43 -23.95
CA PRO A 225 15.69 -48.45 -23.51
C PRO A 225 15.98 -49.42 -24.67
N PRO A 226 17.25 -49.73 -24.97
CA PRO A 226 17.59 -50.72 -25.97
C PRO A 226 17.35 -52.11 -25.37
N GLY A 227 16.36 -52.83 -25.91
CA GLY A 227 15.97 -54.16 -25.43
C GLY A 227 14.87 -54.07 -24.37
N GLY A 228 13.72 -54.70 -24.66
CA GLY A 228 12.51 -54.69 -23.83
C GLY A 228 12.62 -55.52 -22.54
N GLU A 229 13.60 -55.23 -21.70
CA GLU A 229 13.63 -55.68 -20.31
C GLU A 229 13.70 -54.49 -19.35
N ASP A 230 12.76 -54.52 -18.41
CA ASP A 230 12.45 -53.49 -17.41
C ASP A 230 13.54 -53.40 -16.34
N ARG A 231 14.77 -53.03 -16.73
CA ARG A 231 15.74 -52.48 -15.78
C ARG A 231 15.21 -51.11 -15.38
N GLY A 232 14.59 -51.05 -14.19
CA GLY A 232 13.95 -49.85 -13.65
C GLY A 232 14.80 -48.59 -13.88
N PRO A 233 14.17 -47.47 -14.27
CA PRO A 233 14.90 -46.26 -14.64
C PRO A 233 15.81 -45.80 -13.48
N PRO A 234 16.99 -45.19 -13.77
CA PRO A 234 17.79 -44.55 -12.74
C PRO A 234 16.92 -43.57 -11.94
N ASP A 235 17.16 -43.48 -10.63
CA ASP A 235 16.36 -42.65 -9.72
C ASP A 235 16.27 -41.22 -10.28
N GLU A 236 15.07 -40.83 -10.73
CA GLU A 236 14.81 -39.53 -11.36
C GLU A 236 15.22 -38.36 -10.45
N LYS A 237 15.15 -38.59 -9.14
CA LYS A 237 15.60 -37.65 -8.13
C LYS A 237 17.11 -37.46 -8.19
N LEU A 238 17.87 -38.55 -8.35
CA LEU A 238 19.34 -38.49 -8.47
C LEU A 238 19.77 -37.79 -9.76
N ALA A 239 19.08 -38.05 -10.88
CA ALA A 239 19.33 -37.35 -12.14
C ALA A 239 19.06 -35.85 -12.02
N LEU A 240 17.95 -35.46 -11.37
CA LEU A 240 17.62 -34.05 -11.15
C LEU A 240 18.64 -33.39 -10.23
N VAL A 241 18.99 -34.03 -9.11
CA VAL A 241 20.01 -33.54 -8.18
C VAL A 241 21.33 -33.36 -8.91
N GLY A 242 21.75 -34.31 -9.74
CA GLY A 242 22.98 -34.20 -10.55
C GLY A 242 22.96 -32.97 -11.48
N ILE A 243 21.88 -32.76 -12.22
CA ILE A 243 21.71 -31.57 -13.10
C ILE A 243 21.73 -30.28 -12.28
N LEU A 244 20.96 -30.23 -11.19
CA LEU A 244 20.88 -29.04 -10.35
C LEU A 244 22.21 -28.75 -9.64
N LEU A 245 22.98 -29.77 -9.24
CA LEU A 245 24.33 -29.60 -8.69
C LEU A 245 25.30 -29.03 -9.73
N VAL A 246 25.26 -29.52 -10.97
CA VAL A 246 26.04 -28.94 -12.08
C VAL A 246 25.69 -27.46 -12.26
N LEU A 247 24.40 -27.11 -12.23
CA LEU A 247 23.96 -25.72 -12.32
C LEU A 247 24.43 -24.87 -11.14
N VAL A 248 24.37 -25.40 -9.91
CA VAL A 248 24.88 -24.73 -8.72
C VAL A 248 26.39 -24.51 -8.82
N VAL A 249 27.17 -25.51 -9.25
CA VAL A 249 28.62 -25.38 -9.45
C VAL A 249 28.92 -24.34 -10.52
N ALA A 250 28.19 -24.34 -11.64
CA ALA A 250 28.35 -23.33 -12.68
C ALA A 250 28.03 -21.91 -12.17
N LYS A 251 26.98 -21.76 -11.35
CA LYS A 251 26.60 -20.49 -10.71
C LYS A 251 27.66 -20.02 -9.71
N ILE A 252 28.17 -20.91 -8.86
CA ILE A 252 29.23 -20.63 -7.89
C ILE A 252 30.50 -20.21 -8.62
N TRP A 253 30.85 -20.89 -9.71
CA TRP A 253 32.02 -20.56 -10.52
C TRP A 253 31.88 -19.20 -11.21
N ALA A 254 30.68 -18.85 -11.70
CA ALA A 254 30.42 -17.54 -12.31
C ALA A 254 30.32 -16.39 -11.28
N ALA A 255 29.93 -16.69 -10.04
CA ALA A 255 29.58 -15.69 -9.01
C ALA A 255 30.64 -14.59 -8.76
N PRO A 256 31.96 -14.86 -8.72
CA PRO A 256 32.99 -13.84 -8.49
C PRO A 256 33.17 -12.83 -9.62
N TYR A 257 32.83 -13.21 -10.85
CA TYR A 257 33.22 -12.45 -12.06
C TYR A 257 32.20 -11.38 -12.46
N PHE A 258 31.00 -11.43 -11.89
CA PHE A 258 29.89 -10.55 -12.24
C PHE A 258 29.24 -9.98 -10.98
N GLY A 259 28.55 -8.86 -11.12
CA GLY A 259 27.80 -8.22 -10.03
C GLY A 259 27.73 -6.72 -10.18
N TYR A 260 26.96 -6.08 -9.30
CA TYR A 260 27.02 -4.64 -9.11
C TYR A 260 27.78 -4.35 -7.81
N ALA A 261 28.89 -3.61 -7.91
CA ALA A 261 29.81 -3.43 -6.79
C ALA A 261 29.14 -2.79 -5.57
N THR A 262 28.26 -1.81 -5.79
CA THR A 262 27.51 -1.12 -4.74
C THR A 262 26.63 -2.09 -3.95
N ASP A 263 25.73 -2.82 -4.61
CA ASP A 263 24.81 -3.75 -3.93
C ASP A 263 25.56 -4.83 -3.13
N LEU A 264 26.58 -5.44 -3.76
CA LEU A 264 27.36 -6.49 -3.11
C LEU A 264 28.20 -5.94 -1.96
N GLY A 265 28.75 -4.74 -2.10
CA GLY A 265 29.46 -4.02 -1.04
C GLY A 265 28.54 -3.74 0.15
N THR A 266 27.32 -3.27 -0.11
CA THR A 266 26.30 -2.99 0.90
C THR A 266 25.94 -4.26 1.69
N TYR A 267 25.65 -5.39 1.02
CA TYR A 267 25.34 -6.64 1.73
C TYR A 267 26.50 -7.14 2.59
N LYS A 268 27.74 -7.04 2.09
CA LYS A 268 28.93 -7.42 2.88
C LYS A 268 29.15 -6.50 4.07
N ALA A 269 28.96 -5.18 3.89
CA ALA A 269 29.08 -4.20 4.96
C ALA A 269 28.03 -4.42 6.06
N TRP A 270 26.77 -4.68 5.66
CA TRP A 270 25.71 -5.04 6.60
C TRP A 270 26.02 -6.32 7.37
N ALA A 271 26.51 -7.36 6.67
CA ALA A 271 26.90 -8.61 7.27
C ALA A 271 28.00 -8.43 8.35
N LEU A 272 29.07 -7.69 8.04
CA LEU A 272 30.13 -7.40 9.01
C LEU A 272 29.62 -6.59 10.19
N ARG A 273 28.82 -5.53 9.95
CA ARG A 273 28.24 -4.71 11.02
C ARG A 273 27.44 -5.56 12.00
N LEU A 274 26.63 -6.49 11.50
CA LEU A 274 25.86 -7.41 12.34
C LEU A 274 26.76 -8.36 13.13
N ALA A 275 27.85 -8.84 12.53
CA ALA A 275 28.82 -9.69 13.21
C ALA A 275 29.66 -8.96 14.28
N ASP A 276 29.78 -7.64 14.18
CA ASP A 276 30.55 -6.81 15.12
C ASP A 276 29.69 -6.20 16.23
N GLY A 277 28.54 -5.63 15.89
CA GLY A 277 27.67 -4.90 16.82
C GLY A 277 26.36 -5.60 17.18
N GLY A 278 26.02 -6.72 16.54
CA GLY A 278 24.74 -7.40 16.75
C GLY A 278 23.53 -6.65 16.16
N PRO A 279 22.30 -7.16 16.40
CA PRO A 279 21.09 -6.65 15.76
C PRO A 279 20.56 -5.32 16.35
N ALA A 280 20.76 -5.06 17.64
CA ALA A 280 20.17 -3.89 18.32
C ALA A 280 20.65 -2.54 17.77
N ASP A 281 21.94 -2.44 17.40
CA ASP A 281 22.56 -1.21 16.89
C ASP A 281 22.60 -1.14 15.35
N PHE A 282 21.99 -2.11 14.67
CA PHE A 282 22.10 -2.20 13.20
C PHE A 282 21.42 -1.01 12.51
N TYR A 283 20.21 -0.65 12.93
CA TYR A 283 19.41 0.46 12.37
C TYR A 283 19.67 1.81 13.06
N ALA A 284 20.86 2.01 13.61
CA ALA A 284 21.23 3.26 14.26
C ALA A 284 21.04 4.48 13.33
N PRO A 285 20.70 5.67 13.88
CA PRO A 285 20.57 6.89 13.10
C PRO A 285 21.83 7.16 12.25
N ASN A 286 21.64 7.63 11.02
CA ASN A 286 22.69 7.92 10.02
C ASN A 286 23.38 6.70 9.37
N TYR A 287 22.92 5.47 9.63
CA TYR A 287 23.34 4.29 8.85
C TYR A 287 22.35 3.98 7.72
N PHE A 288 22.86 3.65 6.53
CA PHE A 288 22.02 3.24 5.40
C PHE A 288 21.66 1.76 5.54
N ALA A 289 20.38 1.50 5.82
CA ALA A 289 19.76 0.19 5.76
C ALA A 289 18.31 0.36 5.31
N ASP A 290 17.96 -0.25 4.18
CA ASP A 290 16.64 -0.13 3.55
C ASP A 290 15.89 -1.47 3.48
N TYR A 291 16.51 -2.56 3.94
CA TYR A 291 15.91 -3.88 4.10
C TYR A 291 15.32 -4.08 5.50
N PRO A 292 14.19 -4.80 5.62
CA PRO A 292 13.64 -5.21 6.91
C PRO A 292 14.46 -6.32 7.60
N PRO A 293 14.21 -6.57 8.91
CA PRO A 293 15.02 -7.47 9.74
C PRO A 293 15.13 -8.92 9.27
N GLY A 294 14.16 -9.45 8.52
CA GLY A 294 14.13 -10.86 8.13
C GLY A 294 15.37 -11.31 7.36
N TYR A 295 15.80 -10.52 6.36
CA TYR A 295 17.03 -10.85 5.62
C TYR A 295 18.31 -10.53 6.41
N MET A 296 18.24 -9.68 7.43
CA MET A 296 19.40 -9.33 8.25
C MET A 296 19.91 -10.53 9.05
N TYR A 297 19.04 -11.48 9.44
CA TYR A 297 19.48 -12.73 10.06
C TYR A 297 20.37 -13.58 9.13
N VAL A 298 20.05 -13.60 7.82
CA VAL A 298 20.87 -14.30 6.83
C VAL A 298 22.23 -13.62 6.74
N LEU A 299 22.26 -12.28 6.61
CA LEU A 299 23.51 -11.53 6.55
C LEU A 299 24.33 -11.63 7.83
N TRP A 300 23.68 -11.70 9.00
CA TRP A 300 24.36 -11.90 10.27
C TRP A 300 25.13 -13.22 10.29
N LEU A 301 24.49 -14.32 9.87
CA LEU A 301 25.15 -15.62 9.72
C LEU A 301 26.34 -15.54 8.75
N LEU A 302 26.18 -14.89 7.59
CA LEU A 302 27.27 -14.73 6.63
C LEU A 302 28.43 -13.89 7.19
N GLY A 303 28.12 -12.83 7.94
CA GLY A 303 29.10 -11.99 8.62
C GLY A 303 29.88 -12.76 9.68
N SER A 304 29.20 -13.61 10.46
CA SER A 304 29.83 -14.51 11.43
C SER A 304 30.76 -15.51 10.75
N ILE A 305 30.40 -16.01 9.55
CA ILE A 305 31.28 -16.87 8.74
C ILE A 305 32.51 -16.09 8.26
N TYR A 306 32.33 -14.86 7.76
CA TYR A 306 33.47 -14.01 7.34
C TYR A 306 34.46 -13.78 8.46
N LYS A 307 33.96 -13.45 9.66
CA LYS A 307 34.77 -13.19 10.83
C LYS A 307 35.43 -14.47 11.37
N GLY A 308 34.66 -15.55 11.48
CA GLY A 308 35.13 -16.83 12.02
C GLY A 308 36.19 -17.50 11.15
N LEU A 309 36.11 -17.35 9.83
CA LEU A 309 37.07 -17.90 8.87
C LEU A 309 38.09 -16.86 8.37
N GLN A 310 38.11 -15.66 8.94
CA GLN A 310 39.00 -14.55 8.55
C GLN A 310 38.99 -14.26 7.02
N ILE A 311 37.81 -14.32 6.41
CA ILE A 311 37.64 -14.15 4.96
C ILE A 311 37.67 -12.65 4.62
N ASN A 312 38.58 -12.26 3.72
CA ASN A 312 38.64 -10.91 3.19
C ASN A 312 37.39 -10.58 2.35
N THR A 313 36.66 -9.52 2.73
CA THR A 313 35.42 -9.07 2.09
C THR A 313 35.62 -8.38 0.74
N ALA A 314 36.85 -8.02 0.39
CA ALA A 314 37.23 -7.59 -0.96
C ALA A 314 37.48 -8.78 -1.91
N GLY A 315 37.64 -10.01 -1.40
CA GLY A 315 38.02 -11.18 -2.18
C GLY A 315 36.86 -11.89 -2.90
N ALA A 316 37.19 -12.65 -3.94
CA ALA A 316 36.25 -13.46 -4.73
C ALA A 316 35.38 -14.41 -3.88
N ILE A 317 35.97 -15.04 -2.85
CA ILE A 317 35.27 -15.98 -1.96
C ILE A 317 34.13 -15.29 -1.20
N SER A 318 34.33 -14.06 -0.72
CA SER A 318 33.27 -13.31 -0.05
C SER A 318 32.11 -12.97 -0.99
N THR A 319 32.39 -12.73 -2.28
CA THR A 319 31.35 -12.50 -3.30
C THR A 319 30.54 -13.77 -3.57
N VAL A 320 31.16 -14.95 -3.54
CA VAL A 320 30.45 -16.22 -3.67
C VAL A 320 29.53 -16.45 -2.47
N ILE A 321 30.06 -16.26 -1.26
CA ILE A 321 29.32 -16.49 -0.02
C ILE A 321 28.09 -15.58 0.07
N VAL A 322 28.21 -14.28 -0.25
CA VAL A 322 27.07 -13.35 -0.20
C VAL A 322 25.98 -13.69 -1.21
N LYS A 323 26.32 -14.32 -2.35
CA LYS A 323 25.37 -14.76 -3.38
C LYS A 323 24.80 -16.16 -3.12
N LEU A 324 25.44 -16.95 -2.26
CA LEU A 324 25.11 -18.35 -2.03
C LEU A 324 23.66 -18.57 -1.58
N PRO A 325 23.06 -17.76 -0.67
CA PRO A 325 21.66 -17.94 -0.28
C PRO A 325 20.72 -17.98 -1.49
N SER A 326 20.87 -17.03 -2.43
CA SER A 326 20.02 -16.95 -3.62
C SER A 326 20.25 -18.10 -4.61
N ILE A 327 21.48 -18.59 -4.73
CA ILE A 327 21.83 -19.75 -5.57
C ILE A 327 21.21 -21.03 -4.99
N VAL A 328 21.27 -21.20 -3.68
CA VAL A 328 20.69 -22.34 -2.97
C VAL A 328 19.16 -22.32 -3.08
N THR A 329 18.51 -21.16 -2.96
CA THR A 329 17.05 -21.09 -3.09
C THR A 329 16.56 -21.37 -4.51
N ASP A 330 17.32 -21.05 -5.55
CA ASP A 330 17.01 -21.49 -6.92
C ASP A 330 17.01 -23.02 -7.05
N PHE A 331 18.00 -23.68 -6.44
CA PHE A 331 18.10 -25.14 -6.38
C PHE A 331 16.88 -25.73 -5.66
N LEU A 332 16.60 -25.23 -4.45
CA LEU A 332 15.49 -25.70 -3.61
C LEU A 332 14.14 -25.49 -4.29
N THR A 333 13.95 -24.36 -4.98
CA THR A 333 12.73 -24.07 -5.73
C THR A 333 12.56 -25.05 -6.89
N SER A 334 13.62 -25.34 -7.64
CA SER A 334 13.58 -26.29 -8.76
C SER A 334 13.29 -27.72 -8.29
N TRP A 335 13.91 -28.13 -7.18
CA TRP A 335 13.64 -29.40 -6.53
C TRP A 335 12.19 -29.50 -6.03
N LEU A 336 11.69 -28.45 -5.38
CA LEU A 336 10.32 -28.39 -4.88
C LEU A 336 9.30 -28.47 -6.02
N LEU A 337 9.51 -27.76 -7.13
CA LEU A 337 8.67 -27.88 -8.33
C LEU A 337 8.60 -29.33 -8.83
N PHE A 338 9.74 -30.04 -8.86
CA PHE A 338 9.76 -31.44 -9.25
C PHE A 338 8.96 -32.33 -8.30
N VAL A 339 9.17 -32.19 -6.98
CA VAL A 339 8.46 -32.98 -5.96
C VAL A 339 6.95 -32.74 -6.02
N LEU A 340 6.51 -31.50 -6.29
CA LEU A 340 5.09 -31.17 -6.39
C LEU A 340 4.45 -31.73 -7.67
N LEU A 341 5.13 -31.60 -8.81
CA LEU A 341 4.58 -31.93 -10.12
C LEU A 341 4.70 -33.43 -10.46
N ARG A 342 5.81 -34.08 -10.09
CA ARG A 342 6.13 -35.44 -10.55
C ARG A 342 5.06 -36.50 -10.23
N PRO A 343 4.36 -36.48 -9.07
CA PRO A 343 3.33 -37.47 -8.78
C PRO A 343 2.05 -37.32 -9.63
N ARG A 344 1.86 -36.17 -10.31
CA ARG A 344 0.58 -35.78 -10.91
C ARG A 344 0.67 -35.38 -12.39
N VAL A 345 1.89 -35.21 -12.88
CA VAL A 345 2.17 -34.73 -14.23
C VAL A 345 3.07 -35.73 -14.92
N GLY A 346 2.77 -36.01 -16.19
CA GLY A 346 3.56 -36.93 -17.00
C GLY A 346 5.04 -36.55 -17.01
N ARG A 347 5.92 -37.56 -16.90
CA ARG A 347 7.37 -37.42 -16.75
C ARG A 347 7.96 -36.33 -17.66
N ARG A 348 7.68 -36.40 -18.96
CA ARG A 348 8.19 -35.43 -19.96
C ARG A 348 7.82 -33.99 -19.64
N LEU A 349 6.56 -33.73 -19.30
CA LEU A 349 6.09 -32.37 -19.03
C LEU A 349 6.61 -31.83 -17.69
N THR A 350 6.73 -32.68 -16.67
CA THR A 350 7.37 -32.33 -15.39
C THR A 350 8.79 -31.83 -15.61
N TRP A 351 9.60 -32.58 -16.36
CA TRP A 351 10.97 -32.21 -16.69
C TRP A 351 11.05 -30.91 -17.49
N ILE A 352 10.20 -30.73 -18.50
CA ILE A 352 10.14 -29.48 -19.29
C ILE A 352 9.89 -28.27 -18.39
N VAL A 353 8.93 -28.35 -17.46
CA VAL A 353 8.55 -27.23 -16.58
C VAL A 353 9.63 -26.94 -15.53
N VAL A 354 10.18 -27.98 -14.91
CA VAL A 354 11.26 -27.82 -13.91
C VAL A 354 12.51 -27.24 -14.55
N LEU A 355 12.92 -27.75 -15.71
CA LEU A 355 14.07 -27.23 -16.45
C LEU A 355 13.81 -25.83 -17.00
N ALA A 356 12.58 -25.51 -17.40
CA ALA A 356 12.24 -24.16 -17.83
C ALA A 356 12.47 -23.10 -16.74
N TYR A 357 12.31 -23.46 -15.45
CA TYR A 357 12.65 -22.58 -14.32
C TYR A 357 14.13 -22.64 -13.97
N ALA A 358 14.70 -23.84 -13.80
CA ALA A 358 16.09 -24.03 -13.38
C ALA A 358 17.10 -23.41 -14.36
N LEU A 359 16.77 -23.41 -15.65
CA LEU A 359 17.58 -22.86 -16.74
C LEU A 359 17.11 -21.48 -17.20
N ASN A 360 16.16 -20.86 -16.48
CA ASN A 360 15.64 -19.57 -16.88
C ASN A 360 16.77 -18.51 -16.80
N PRO A 361 17.10 -17.82 -17.91
CA PRO A 361 18.20 -16.86 -17.93
C PRO A 361 17.97 -15.70 -16.96
N ALA A 362 16.74 -15.24 -16.76
CA ALA A 362 16.45 -14.16 -15.81
C ALA A 362 16.64 -14.60 -14.35
N VAL A 363 16.30 -15.86 -14.01
CA VAL A 363 16.52 -16.45 -12.68
C VAL A 363 18.02 -16.54 -12.39
N ILE A 364 18.79 -17.13 -13.31
CA ILE A 364 20.25 -17.24 -13.20
C ILE A 364 20.90 -15.85 -13.10
N PHE A 365 20.42 -14.90 -13.90
CA PHE A 365 20.98 -13.56 -13.92
C PHE A 365 20.74 -12.81 -12.60
N ASN A 366 19.54 -12.89 -12.03
CA ASN A 366 19.23 -12.24 -10.76
C ASN A 366 20.06 -12.82 -9.61
N SER A 367 20.13 -14.15 -9.48
CA SER A 367 20.78 -14.81 -8.34
C SER A 367 22.31 -14.86 -8.45
N ALA A 368 22.84 -15.44 -9.53
CA ALA A 368 24.28 -15.74 -9.65
C ALA A 368 25.08 -14.58 -10.27
N ILE A 369 24.54 -13.92 -11.28
CA ILE A 369 25.25 -12.86 -12.01
C ILE A 369 25.17 -11.55 -11.23
N TRP A 370 23.96 -11.08 -10.89
CA TRP A 370 23.78 -9.85 -10.12
C TRP A 370 24.07 -10.06 -8.63
N GLY A 371 23.48 -11.08 -8.01
CA GLY A 371 23.57 -11.33 -6.57
C GLY A 371 22.40 -10.75 -5.77
N GLN A 372 21.23 -10.63 -6.37
CA GLN A 372 20.02 -10.18 -5.69
C GLN A 372 19.37 -11.29 -4.87
N THR A 373 18.51 -10.88 -3.94
CA THR A 373 17.88 -11.74 -2.92
C THR A 373 16.46 -12.14 -3.28
N ASP A 374 16.01 -11.87 -4.52
CA ASP A 374 14.62 -12.04 -4.92
C ASP A 374 14.18 -13.51 -4.92
N SER A 375 15.09 -14.44 -5.23
CA SER A 375 14.81 -15.88 -5.16
C SER A 375 14.56 -16.37 -3.74
N PHE A 376 15.12 -15.70 -2.73
CA PHE A 376 14.99 -16.10 -1.33
C PHE A 376 13.58 -15.84 -0.80
N PHE A 377 13.13 -14.57 -0.84
CA PHE A 377 11.79 -14.24 -0.35
C PHE A 377 10.68 -14.87 -1.21
N THR A 378 10.93 -15.07 -2.51
CA THR A 378 9.96 -15.69 -3.41
C THR A 378 9.70 -17.15 -3.01
N LEU A 379 10.72 -17.89 -2.56
CA LEU A 379 10.55 -19.25 -2.05
C LEU A 379 9.75 -19.26 -0.73
N GLU A 380 10.04 -18.35 0.20
CA GLU A 380 9.31 -18.22 1.47
C GLU A 380 7.82 -17.93 1.22
N LEU A 381 7.54 -16.95 0.35
CA LEU A 381 6.20 -16.60 -0.06
C LEU A 381 5.51 -17.78 -0.75
N PHE A 382 6.19 -18.47 -1.66
CA PHE A 382 5.64 -19.61 -2.37
C PHE A 382 5.23 -20.75 -1.43
N LEU A 383 6.09 -21.12 -0.48
CA LEU A 383 5.77 -22.09 0.56
C LEU A 383 4.60 -21.65 1.42
N GLY A 384 4.56 -20.38 1.83
CA GLY A 384 3.44 -19.80 2.58
C GLY A 384 2.12 -19.93 1.82
N VAL A 385 2.10 -19.61 0.52
CA VAL A 385 0.93 -19.77 -0.34
C VAL A 385 0.48 -21.23 -0.41
N LEU A 386 1.40 -22.19 -0.63
CA LEU A 386 1.06 -23.60 -0.69
C LEU A 386 0.43 -24.11 0.61
N LEU A 387 0.98 -23.72 1.77
CA LEU A 387 0.45 -24.10 3.09
C LEU A 387 -0.94 -23.51 3.34
N LEU A 388 -1.18 -22.26 2.94
CA LEU A 388 -2.50 -21.64 3.06
C LEU A 388 -3.54 -22.34 2.18
N LEU A 389 -3.17 -22.68 0.94
CA LEU A 389 -4.04 -23.45 0.04
C LEU A 389 -4.36 -24.84 0.61
N GLN A 390 -3.44 -25.43 1.37
CA GLN A 390 -3.61 -26.68 2.12
C GLN A 390 -4.23 -26.48 3.52
N ARG A 391 -4.77 -25.29 3.83
CA ARG A 391 -5.43 -24.98 5.11
C ARG A 391 -4.53 -25.10 6.35
N ARG A 392 -3.20 -25.13 6.19
CA ARG A 392 -2.20 -25.07 7.28
C ARG A 392 -1.96 -23.62 7.69
N ILE A 393 -2.99 -23.02 8.30
CA ILE A 393 -3.10 -21.57 8.51
C ILE A 393 -1.94 -20.97 9.32
N ALA A 394 -1.55 -21.59 10.43
CA ALA A 394 -0.48 -21.10 11.31
C ALA A 394 0.85 -20.96 10.55
N PHE A 395 1.31 -22.05 9.93
CA PHE A 395 2.58 -22.08 9.21
C PHE A 395 2.53 -21.25 7.92
N GLY A 396 1.39 -21.23 7.24
CA GLY A 396 1.19 -20.41 6.05
C GLY A 396 1.36 -18.92 6.32
N TRP A 397 0.69 -18.38 7.35
CA TRP A 397 0.81 -16.96 7.71
C TRP A 397 2.16 -16.62 8.33
N ALA A 398 2.77 -17.52 9.10
CA ALA A 398 4.14 -17.35 9.58
C ALA A 398 5.11 -17.13 8.41
N LEU A 399 5.09 -17.99 7.39
CA LEU A 399 5.97 -17.85 6.22
C LEU A 399 5.68 -16.62 5.37
N VAL A 400 4.40 -16.24 5.18
CA VAL A 400 4.05 -15.01 4.45
C VAL A 400 4.57 -13.76 5.17
N VAL A 401 4.52 -13.73 6.50
CA VAL A 401 5.08 -12.63 7.31
C VAL A 401 6.60 -12.63 7.26
N ILE A 402 7.26 -13.79 7.34
CA ILE A 402 8.71 -13.91 7.14
C ILE A 402 9.09 -13.33 5.78
N ALA A 403 8.41 -13.72 4.70
CA ALA A 403 8.67 -13.21 3.37
C ALA A 403 8.54 -11.68 3.28
N ALA A 404 7.55 -11.09 3.98
CA ALA A 404 7.36 -9.64 4.04
C ALA A 404 8.47 -8.92 4.83
N LEU A 405 8.98 -9.57 5.88
CA LEU A 405 10.12 -9.10 6.67
C LEU A 405 11.47 -9.39 6.00
N THR A 406 11.52 -10.26 4.99
CA THR A 406 12.67 -10.43 4.09
C THR A 406 12.66 -9.35 3.01
N LYS A 407 11.52 -9.15 2.34
CA LYS A 407 11.29 -8.08 1.37
C LYS A 407 9.88 -7.49 1.49
N PRO A 408 9.75 -6.14 1.56
CA PRO A 408 8.45 -5.47 1.67
C PRO A 408 7.48 -5.79 0.52
N GLN A 409 8.00 -6.24 -0.63
CA GLN A 409 7.18 -6.68 -1.77
C GLN A 409 6.17 -7.77 -1.40
N ALA A 410 6.46 -8.64 -0.42
CA ALA A 410 5.51 -9.68 -0.03
C ALA A 410 4.23 -9.11 0.62
N LEU A 411 4.26 -7.87 1.13
CA LEU A 411 3.09 -7.20 1.72
C LEU A 411 1.92 -7.07 0.73
N ILE A 412 2.19 -6.90 -0.56
CA ILE A 412 1.12 -6.76 -1.57
C ILE A 412 0.27 -8.03 -1.68
N PHE A 413 0.83 -9.19 -1.34
CA PHE A 413 0.14 -10.49 -1.40
C PHE A 413 -0.80 -10.71 -0.21
N MET A 414 -0.57 -10.06 0.94
CA MET A 414 -1.35 -10.33 2.15
C MET A 414 -2.86 -10.10 1.96
N PRO A 415 -3.36 -9.02 1.33
CA PRO A 415 -4.80 -8.85 1.08
C PRO A 415 -5.39 -9.96 0.19
N LEU A 416 -4.63 -10.39 -0.83
CA LEU A 416 -5.02 -11.49 -1.70
C LEU A 416 -5.09 -12.81 -0.91
N LEU A 417 -4.07 -13.13 -0.12
CA LEU A 417 -4.04 -14.37 0.66
C LEU A 417 -5.05 -14.36 1.81
N ALA A 418 -5.34 -13.20 2.39
CA ALA A 418 -6.41 -13.01 3.36
C ALA A 418 -7.78 -13.32 2.77
N SER A 419 -8.03 -13.07 1.47
CA SER A 419 -9.33 -13.38 0.86
C SER A 419 -9.57 -14.89 0.68
N TRP A 420 -8.55 -15.75 0.87
CA TRP A 420 -8.68 -17.19 0.76
C TRP A 420 -9.72 -17.74 1.74
N GLY A 421 -10.71 -18.48 1.22
CA GLY A 421 -11.83 -18.98 2.00
C GLY A 421 -11.41 -19.90 3.16
N GLY A 422 -10.31 -20.65 3.00
CA GLY A 422 -9.79 -21.57 4.02
C GLY A 422 -9.29 -20.89 5.29
N ASN A 423 -9.07 -19.58 5.29
CA ASN A 423 -8.75 -18.82 6.51
C ASN A 423 -9.97 -18.63 7.43
N TRP A 424 -11.19 -18.77 6.89
CA TRP A 424 -12.43 -18.32 7.53
C TRP A 424 -13.50 -19.42 7.66
N ASP A 425 -13.14 -20.67 7.35
CA ASP A 425 -14.06 -21.82 7.38
C ASP A 425 -14.24 -22.40 8.78
N ARG A 426 -13.31 -22.14 9.70
CA ARG A 426 -13.42 -22.45 11.13
C ARG A 426 -13.15 -21.20 11.97
N PRO A 427 -13.82 -21.03 13.11
CA PRO A 427 -13.70 -19.82 13.93
C PRO A 427 -12.34 -19.62 14.60
N GLU A 428 -11.61 -20.70 14.88
CA GLU A 428 -10.27 -20.62 15.47
C GLU A 428 -9.20 -20.17 14.45
N ARG A 429 -9.42 -20.37 13.15
CA ARG A 429 -8.39 -20.14 12.12
C ARG A 429 -7.96 -18.68 11.97
N PRO A 430 -8.86 -17.68 12.03
CA PRO A 430 -8.44 -16.28 12.04
C PRO A 430 -7.58 -15.91 13.25
N LEU A 431 -7.88 -16.46 14.43
CA LEU A 431 -7.05 -16.27 15.65
C LEU A 431 -5.66 -16.85 15.42
N VAL A 432 -5.61 -18.08 14.89
CA VAL A 432 -4.36 -18.77 14.60
C VAL A 432 -3.52 -17.99 13.59
N ALA A 433 -4.13 -17.49 12.51
CA ALA A 433 -3.47 -16.67 11.50
C ALA A 433 -2.86 -15.39 12.10
N ALA A 434 -3.65 -14.66 12.88
CA ALA A 434 -3.22 -13.42 13.52
C ALA A 434 -2.11 -13.68 14.55
N ALA A 435 -2.29 -14.68 15.41
CA ALA A 435 -1.31 -15.06 16.43
C ALA A 435 0.01 -15.53 15.81
N SER A 436 -0.03 -16.36 14.76
CA SER A 436 1.18 -16.83 14.08
C SER A 436 1.91 -15.69 13.37
N GLY A 437 1.18 -14.81 12.68
CA GLY A 437 1.77 -13.68 11.95
C GLY A 437 2.38 -12.65 12.90
N LEU A 438 1.64 -12.22 13.91
CA LEU A 438 2.11 -11.24 14.90
C LEU A 438 3.23 -11.80 15.78
N GLY A 439 3.14 -13.07 16.20
CA GLY A 439 4.17 -13.71 17.00
C GLY A 439 5.51 -13.78 16.27
N VAL A 440 5.49 -14.19 14.99
CA VAL A 440 6.71 -14.23 14.17
C VAL A 440 7.23 -12.84 13.86
N ALA A 441 6.35 -11.87 13.59
CA ALA A 441 6.78 -10.48 13.40
C ALA A 441 7.48 -9.92 14.64
N ALA A 442 6.91 -10.11 15.83
CA ALA A 442 7.52 -9.69 17.08
C ALA A 442 8.89 -10.37 17.29
N MET A 443 8.97 -11.69 17.08
CA MET A 443 10.20 -12.46 17.23
C MET A 443 11.34 -11.95 16.33
N LEU A 444 11.04 -11.55 15.09
CA LEU A 444 12.06 -11.11 14.12
C LEU A 444 12.37 -9.61 14.19
N VAL A 445 11.43 -8.78 14.66
CA VAL A 445 11.59 -7.31 14.67
C VAL A 445 12.17 -6.82 15.99
N LEU A 446 11.70 -7.33 17.13
CA LEU A 446 12.08 -6.83 18.46
C LEU A 446 13.59 -6.85 18.74
N PRO A 447 14.39 -7.83 18.25
CA PRO A 447 15.85 -7.80 18.44
C PRO A 447 16.56 -6.64 17.74
N PHE A 448 15.90 -6.00 16.76
CA PHE A 448 16.46 -4.93 15.95
C PHE A 448 15.87 -3.56 16.25
N MET A 449 14.56 -3.49 16.52
CA MET A 449 13.84 -2.24 16.71
C MET A 449 12.47 -2.46 17.35
N GLU A 450 11.91 -1.37 17.90
CA GLU A 450 10.51 -1.35 18.30
C GLU A 450 9.57 -1.51 17.09
N PRO A 451 8.37 -2.12 17.24
CA PRO A 451 7.49 -2.44 16.12
C PRO A 451 7.10 -1.25 15.22
N LEU A 452 6.96 -0.05 15.77
CA LEU A 452 6.68 1.17 14.98
C LEU A 452 7.88 1.64 14.16
N GLY A 453 9.10 1.30 14.56
CA GLY A 453 10.32 1.58 13.82
C GLY A 453 10.26 0.97 12.41
N LEU A 454 9.59 -0.17 12.24
CA LEU A 454 9.41 -0.82 10.95
C LEU A 454 8.60 0.06 9.97
N PHE A 455 7.57 0.74 10.47
CA PHE A 455 6.77 1.65 9.65
C PHE A 455 7.60 2.88 9.21
N ALA A 456 8.43 3.41 10.11
CA ALA A 456 9.34 4.50 9.80
C ALA A 456 10.38 4.08 8.76
N LEU A 457 10.96 2.89 8.89
CA LEU A 457 11.89 2.30 7.92
C LEU A 457 11.26 2.23 6.52
N TYR A 458 10.09 1.61 6.39
CA TYR A 458 9.40 1.50 5.10
C TYR A 458 9.01 2.86 4.51
N SER A 459 8.58 3.79 5.35
CA SER A 459 8.23 5.14 4.90
C SER A 459 9.44 5.90 4.36
N LYS A 460 10.59 5.79 5.06
CA LYS A 460 11.86 6.39 4.64
C LYS A 460 12.37 5.77 3.33
N THR A 461 12.38 4.44 3.23
CA THR A 461 12.80 3.72 2.01
C THR A 461 11.90 4.10 0.83
N ALA A 462 10.58 4.14 1.02
CA ALA A 462 9.68 4.53 -0.05
C ALA A 462 9.91 5.97 -0.50
N ALA A 463 10.18 6.90 0.43
CA ALA A 463 10.46 8.31 0.11
C ALA A 463 11.78 8.49 -0.65
N TYR A 464 12.78 7.65 -0.39
CA TYR A 464 14.09 7.69 -1.05
C TYR A 464 14.00 7.48 -2.57
N TYR A 465 13.06 6.64 -3.03
CA TYR A 465 12.89 6.32 -4.46
C TYR A 465 11.68 7.04 -5.09
N ALA A 466 11.46 8.33 -4.81
CA ALA A 466 10.31 9.11 -5.31
C ALA A 466 10.36 9.43 -6.82
N GLU A 467 10.46 8.38 -7.65
CA GLU A 467 10.65 8.43 -9.09
C GLU A 467 9.50 7.71 -9.84
N THR A 468 9.16 8.18 -11.04
CA THR A 468 8.15 7.61 -11.95
C THR A 468 8.43 6.14 -12.21
N SER A 469 9.65 5.80 -12.56
CA SER A 469 10.19 4.44 -12.57
C SER A 469 11.69 4.54 -12.33
N VAL A 470 12.20 3.72 -11.42
CA VAL A 470 13.63 3.77 -11.05
C VAL A 470 14.43 3.17 -12.21
N ASN A 471 14.21 1.89 -12.46
CA ASN A 471 14.90 1.12 -13.49
C ASN A 471 13.95 0.09 -14.14
N ALA A 472 12.66 0.10 -13.79
CA ALA A 472 11.68 -0.86 -14.26
C ALA A 472 11.14 -0.48 -15.64
N PHE A 473 11.23 -1.41 -16.60
CA PHE A 473 10.66 -1.25 -17.94
C PHE A 473 9.15 -1.49 -17.90
N ASN A 474 8.41 -0.49 -17.43
CA ASN A 474 6.99 -0.57 -17.08
C ASN A 474 6.14 0.56 -17.69
N ALA A 475 4.84 0.59 -17.39
CA ALA A 475 3.96 1.62 -17.96
C ALA A 475 4.24 3.02 -17.39
N MET A 476 4.70 3.14 -16.15
CA MET A 476 5.07 4.45 -15.58
C MET A 476 6.31 5.05 -16.25
N ALA A 477 7.27 4.22 -16.66
CA ALA A 477 8.40 4.67 -17.48
C ALA A 477 7.95 5.18 -18.85
N LEU A 478 6.92 4.57 -19.46
CA LEU A 478 6.37 5.07 -20.74
C LEU A 478 5.65 6.41 -20.59
N LEU A 479 4.95 6.61 -19.46
CA LEU A 479 4.15 7.82 -19.24
C LEU A 479 4.98 9.00 -18.76
N GLY A 480 5.96 8.77 -17.89
CA GLY A 480 6.72 9.83 -17.23
C GLY A 480 8.23 9.75 -17.39
N GLY A 481 8.76 8.76 -18.10
CA GLY A 481 10.20 8.54 -18.28
C GLY A 481 10.87 7.81 -17.12
N PHE A 482 12.11 7.35 -17.32
CA PHE A 482 12.97 6.76 -16.29
C PHE A 482 13.58 7.84 -15.38
N ARG A 483 13.72 7.56 -14.08
CA ARG A 483 14.36 8.42 -13.07
C ARG A 483 13.79 9.84 -12.98
N GLN A 484 12.55 10.06 -13.42
CA GLN A 484 11.88 11.35 -13.30
C GLN A 484 11.12 11.44 -11.98
N SER A 485 10.91 12.63 -11.43
CA SER A 485 10.17 12.78 -10.18
C SER A 485 8.72 12.31 -10.31
N ASP A 486 8.25 11.45 -9.38
CA ASP A 486 6.84 11.03 -9.35
C ASP A 486 5.87 12.12 -8.86
N GLY A 487 6.40 13.26 -8.43
CA GLY A 487 5.67 14.50 -8.16
C GLY A 487 5.33 15.31 -9.41
N GLY A 488 5.93 15.00 -10.56
CA GLY A 488 5.62 15.65 -11.84
C GLY A 488 4.16 15.46 -12.25
N MET A 489 3.60 16.41 -13.00
CA MET A 489 2.21 16.37 -13.45
C MET A 489 2.05 15.64 -14.79
N LEU A 490 1.02 14.80 -14.88
CA LEU A 490 0.48 14.25 -16.12
C LEU A 490 -0.99 14.69 -16.20
N LEU A 491 -1.32 15.53 -17.17
CA LEU A 491 -2.63 16.21 -17.24
C LEU A 491 -2.89 17.05 -15.97
N PHE A 492 -3.85 16.65 -15.13
CA PHE A 492 -4.31 17.37 -13.94
C PHE A 492 -3.95 16.68 -12.61
N MET A 493 -3.15 15.61 -12.65
CA MET A 493 -2.72 14.84 -11.47
C MET A 493 -1.24 14.48 -11.57
N THR A 494 -0.59 14.24 -10.43
CA THR A 494 0.82 13.79 -10.44
C THR A 494 0.97 12.35 -10.93
N TYR A 495 2.15 11.96 -11.41
CA TYR A 495 2.42 10.56 -11.80
C TYR A 495 2.13 9.57 -10.66
N LYS A 496 2.54 9.92 -9.43
CA LYS A 496 2.20 9.16 -8.22
C LYS A 496 0.68 8.98 -8.04
N SER A 497 -0.09 10.02 -8.32
CA SER A 497 -1.55 10.00 -8.21
C SER A 497 -2.19 9.09 -9.24
N TRP A 498 -1.72 9.15 -10.50
CA TRP A 498 -2.13 8.24 -11.57
C TRP A 498 -1.78 6.79 -11.28
N ALA A 499 -0.56 6.53 -10.79
CA ALA A 499 -0.14 5.20 -10.39
C ALA A 499 -1.04 4.62 -9.29
N LEU A 500 -1.34 5.41 -8.25
CA LEU A 500 -2.26 4.98 -7.19
C LEU A 500 -3.65 4.65 -7.73
N LEU A 501 -4.19 5.48 -8.63
CA LEU A 501 -5.49 5.21 -9.27
C LEU A 501 -5.47 3.89 -10.06
N LEU A 502 -4.44 3.67 -10.89
CA LEU A 502 -4.31 2.46 -11.70
C LEU A 502 -4.14 1.21 -10.83
N VAL A 503 -3.36 1.29 -9.76
CA VAL A 503 -3.22 0.22 -8.77
C VAL A 503 -4.57 -0.09 -8.11
N LEU A 504 -5.34 0.92 -7.70
CA LEU A 504 -6.67 0.72 -7.10
C LEU A 504 -7.66 0.07 -8.08
N LEU A 505 -7.68 0.51 -9.34
CA LEU A 505 -8.48 -0.11 -10.40
C LEU A 505 -8.06 -1.57 -10.62
N PHE A 506 -6.76 -1.84 -10.60
CA PHE A 506 -6.21 -3.18 -10.75
C PHE A 506 -6.58 -4.09 -9.57
N PHE A 507 -6.51 -3.63 -8.32
CA PHE A 507 -7.02 -4.38 -7.16
C PHE A 507 -8.53 -4.65 -7.27
N GLY A 508 -9.31 -3.67 -7.75
CA GLY A 508 -10.72 -3.87 -8.07
C GLY A 508 -10.95 -4.97 -9.11
N PHE A 509 -10.10 -5.04 -10.14
CA PHE A 509 -10.12 -6.10 -11.14
C PHE A 509 -9.74 -7.48 -10.55
N LEU A 510 -8.72 -7.57 -9.69
CA LEU A 510 -8.40 -8.82 -8.97
C LEU A 510 -9.58 -9.27 -8.11
N GLY A 511 -10.21 -8.35 -7.38
CA GLY A 511 -11.43 -8.60 -6.60
C GLY A 511 -12.59 -9.10 -7.46
N TYR A 512 -12.74 -8.56 -8.67
CA TYR A 512 -13.69 -9.06 -9.66
C TYR A 512 -13.41 -10.52 -10.02
N LEU A 513 -12.16 -10.88 -10.35
CA LEU A 513 -11.76 -12.25 -10.68
C LEU A 513 -12.03 -13.22 -9.50
N ILE A 514 -11.66 -12.84 -8.28
CA ILE A 514 -11.94 -13.62 -7.05
C ILE A 514 -13.44 -13.80 -6.84
N SER A 515 -14.25 -12.80 -7.18
CA SER A 515 -15.70 -12.92 -7.07
C SER A 515 -16.28 -13.96 -8.05
N ARG A 516 -15.59 -14.23 -9.16
CA ARG A 516 -16.01 -15.20 -10.19
C ARG A 516 -15.59 -16.61 -9.84
N ARG A 517 -14.38 -16.80 -9.30
CA ARG A 517 -13.81 -18.10 -9.01
C ARG A 517 -12.90 -18.04 -7.78
N ARG A 518 -13.07 -18.99 -6.85
CA ARG A 518 -12.39 -19.02 -5.53
C ARG A 518 -11.69 -20.35 -5.24
N ASP A 519 -11.03 -20.90 -6.23
CA ASP A 519 -10.25 -22.14 -6.09
C ASP A 519 -8.75 -21.87 -6.11
N ALA A 520 -7.97 -22.90 -5.80
CA ALA A 520 -6.53 -22.78 -5.70
C ALA A 520 -5.86 -22.36 -7.04
N GLU A 521 -6.40 -22.79 -8.20
CA GLU A 521 -5.88 -22.40 -9.53
C GLU A 521 -6.00 -20.89 -9.73
N MET A 522 -7.16 -20.30 -9.40
CA MET A 522 -7.34 -18.85 -9.48
C MET A 522 -6.40 -18.14 -8.51
N TYR A 523 -6.21 -18.60 -7.28
CA TYR A 523 -5.31 -17.94 -6.33
C TYR A 523 -3.84 -17.99 -6.75
N LEU A 524 -3.36 -19.11 -7.30
CA LEU A 524 -2.01 -19.18 -7.89
C LEU A 524 -1.87 -18.24 -9.10
N TYR A 525 -2.89 -18.18 -9.95
CA TYR A 525 -2.92 -17.25 -11.07
C TYR A 525 -2.86 -15.79 -10.61
N LEU A 526 -3.59 -15.44 -9.56
CA LEU A 526 -3.57 -14.11 -8.96
C LEU A 526 -2.23 -13.80 -8.30
N CYS A 527 -1.54 -14.79 -7.72
CA CYS A 527 -0.18 -14.63 -7.20
C CYS A 527 0.85 -14.35 -8.32
N PHE A 528 0.58 -14.76 -9.56
CA PHE A 528 1.33 -14.32 -10.73
C PHE A 528 0.91 -12.91 -11.18
N LEU A 529 -0.40 -12.68 -11.33
CA LEU A 529 -0.92 -11.46 -11.95
C LEU A 529 -0.67 -10.22 -11.07
N LEU A 530 -0.78 -10.36 -9.75
CA LEU A 530 -0.63 -9.28 -8.77
C LEU A 530 0.72 -8.56 -8.85
N PRO A 531 1.89 -9.23 -8.70
CA PRO A 531 3.19 -8.57 -8.82
C PRO A 531 3.41 -8.00 -10.23
N PHE A 532 2.87 -8.63 -11.28
CA PHE A 532 3.00 -8.10 -12.64
C PHE A 532 2.23 -6.78 -12.82
N GLY A 533 0.96 -6.72 -12.38
CA GLY A 533 0.19 -5.48 -12.46
C GLY A 533 0.76 -4.38 -11.55
N PHE A 534 1.28 -4.74 -10.37
CA PHE A 534 1.94 -3.78 -9.49
C PHE A 534 3.22 -3.21 -10.12
N PHE A 535 4.05 -4.06 -10.72
CA PHE A 535 5.23 -3.65 -11.49
C PHE A 535 4.86 -2.69 -12.63
N MET A 536 3.73 -2.93 -13.31
CA MET A 536 3.30 -2.12 -14.44
C MET A 536 2.72 -0.76 -14.03
N PHE A 537 1.91 -0.71 -12.96
CA PHE A 537 1.12 0.46 -12.62
C PHE A 537 1.68 1.31 -11.48
N SER A 538 2.59 0.80 -10.66
CA SER A 538 3.18 1.59 -9.57
C SER A 538 4.37 2.44 -10.03
N THR A 539 4.55 3.60 -9.40
CA THR A 539 5.83 4.33 -9.43
C THR A 539 6.85 3.67 -8.48
N ARG A 540 8.10 4.14 -8.49
CA ARG A 540 9.17 3.70 -7.57
C ARG A 540 9.60 2.23 -7.76
N MET A 541 9.45 1.70 -8.98
CA MET A 541 9.71 0.30 -9.29
C MET A 541 11.15 0.07 -9.82
N HIS A 542 11.78 -1.00 -9.35
CA HIS A 542 13.09 -1.46 -9.85
C HIS A 542 12.96 -2.62 -10.84
N GLU A 543 14.01 -2.80 -11.64
CA GLU A 543 14.15 -3.83 -12.67
C GLU A 543 13.87 -5.26 -12.19
N ARG A 544 14.19 -5.57 -10.92
CA ARG A 544 14.14 -6.91 -10.32
C ARG A 544 12.76 -7.40 -9.86
N TYR A 545 11.75 -6.53 -9.89
CA TYR A 545 10.48 -6.77 -9.18
C TYR A 545 9.55 -7.76 -9.90
N LEU A 546 9.90 -8.21 -11.11
CA LEU A 546 9.18 -9.25 -11.85
C LEU A 546 9.50 -10.68 -11.40
N PHE A 547 10.53 -10.92 -10.57
CA PHE A 547 10.98 -12.26 -10.21
C PHE A 547 9.86 -13.21 -9.73
N PRO A 548 8.95 -12.82 -8.80
CA PRO A 548 7.90 -13.73 -8.32
C PRO A 548 6.95 -14.22 -9.42
N CYS A 549 6.78 -13.43 -10.49
CA CYS A 549 5.91 -13.78 -11.62
C CYS A 549 6.36 -15.09 -12.28
N LEU A 550 7.67 -15.31 -12.42
CA LEU A 550 8.21 -16.49 -13.09
C LEU A 550 7.87 -17.78 -12.33
N LEU A 551 8.01 -17.80 -11.01
CA LEU A 551 7.73 -18.98 -10.20
C LEU A 551 6.23 -19.35 -10.23
N PHE A 552 5.35 -18.40 -9.93
CA PHE A 552 3.91 -18.67 -9.90
C PHE A 552 3.36 -19.05 -11.29
N LEU A 553 3.88 -18.45 -12.36
CA LEU A 553 3.51 -18.81 -13.72
C LEU A 553 3.97 -20.22 -14.11
N THR A 554 5.15 -20.65 -13.64
CA THR A 554 5.73 -21.98 -13.95
C THR A 554 4.79 -23.12 -13.60
N LEU A 555 4.12 -23.07 -12.44
CA LEU A 555 3.17 -24.12 -12.01
C LEU A 555 1.92 -24.20 -12.90
N LEU A 556 1.54 -23.08 -13.51
CA LEU A 556 0.34 -22.98 -14.33
C LEU A 556 0.60 -23.45 -15.77
N LEU A 557 1.87 -23.50 -16.21
CA LEU A 557 2.28 -23.96 -17.56
C LEU A 557 1.84 -25.39 -17.87
N VAL A 558 1.77 -26.24 -16.85
CA VAL A 558 1.35 -27.64 -16.97
C VAL A 558 -0.07 -27.77 -17.51
N ARG A 559 -0.96 -26.88 -17.09
CA ARG A 559 -2.40 -26.95 -17.42
C ARG A 559 -2.81 -26.04 -18.55
N ARG A 560 -2.13 -24.89 -18.68
CA ARG A 560 -2.55 -23.83 -19.59
C ARG A 560 -1.43 -23.58 -20.60
N PRO A 561 -1.39 -24.30 -21.73
CA PRO A 561 -0.30 -24.17 -22.70
C PRO A 561 -0.20 -22.77 -23.32
N ARG A 562 -1.28 -21.98 -23.28
CA ARG A 562 -1.27 -20.57 -23.71
C ARG A 562 -0.37 -19.69 -22.83
N LEU A 563 -0.16 -20.06 -21.57
CA LEU A 563 0.69 -19.31 -20.64
C LEU A 563 2.19 -19.44 -20.97
N TRP A 564 2.60 -20.40 -21.82
CA TRP A 564 3.99 -20.46 -22.30
C TRP A 564 4.42 -19.19 -23.02
N ALA A 565 3.52 -18.55 -23.78
CA ALA A 565 3.82 -17.28 -24.43
C ALA A 565 4.10 -16.16 -23.41
N LEU A 566 3.33 -16.11 -22.33
CA LEU A 566 3.55 -15.17 -21.23
C LEU A 566 4.86 -15.48 -20.49
N TYR A 567 5.16 -16.75 -20.23
CA TYR A 567 6.37 -17.15 -19.53
C TYR A 567 7.63 -16.83 -20.32
N VAL A 568 7.65 -17.15 -21.61
CA VAL A 568 8.78 -16.81 -22.49
C VAL A 568 8.89 -15.30 -22.66
N GLY A 569 7.77 -14.60 -22.89
CA GLY A 569 7.75 -13.14 -23.02
C GLY A 569 8.32 -12.45 -21.78
N LEU A 570 7.80 -12.78 -20.59
CA LEU A 570 8.28 -12.23 -19.32
C LEU A 570 9.72 -12.61 -19.02
N THR A 571 10.15 -13.83 -19.36
CA THR A 571 11.55 -14.24 -19.22
C THR A 571 12.47 -13.34 -20.03
N VAL A 572 12.12 -13.08 -21.30
CA VAL A 572 12.91 -12.22 -22.19
C VAL A 572 12.89 -10.77 -21.71
N THR A 573 11.72 -10.20 -21.44
CA THR A 573 11.64 -8.80 -21.03
C THR A 573 12.28 -8.56 -19.67
N TYR A 574 12.12 -9.48 -18.73
CA TYR A 574 12.75 -9.41 -17.42
C TYR A 574 14.28 -9.56 -17.53
N TYR A 575 14.78 -10.53 -18.30
CA TYR A 575 16.21 -10.69 -18.55
C TYR A 575 16.81 -9.42 -19.18
N LEU A 576 16.18 -8.87 -20.22
CA LEU A 576 16.64 -7.63 -20.87
C LEU A 576 16.66 -6.46 -19.89
N ASN A 577 15.64 -6.34 -19.03
CA ASN A 577 15.61 -5.31 -18.01
C ASN A 577 16.77 -5.44 -17.02
N LEU A 578 17.05 -6.65 -16.53
CA LEU A 578 18.18 -6.90 -15.63
C LEU A 578 19.52 -6.64 -16.33
N TRP A 579 19.73 -7.25 -17.48
CA TRP A 579 20.99 -7.18 -18.20
C TRP A 579 21.36 -5.75 -18.58
N TYR A 580 20.41 -5.01 -19.13
CA TYR A 580 20.68 -3.66 -19.62
C TYR A 580 20.97 -2.69 -18.47
N ILE A 581 20.21 -2.77 -17.38
CA ILE A 581 20.43 -1.93 -16.20
C ILE A 581 21.74 -2.29 -15.50
N LEU A 582 22.05 -3.58 -15.32
CA LEU A 582 23.32 -3.97 -14.71
C LEU A 582 24.52 -3.46 -15.51
N ARG A 583 24.42 -3.49 -16.85
CA ARG A 583 25.45 -2.96 -17.73
C ARG A 583 25.57 -1.44 -17.60
N ALA A 584 24.44 -0.71 -17.56
CA ALA A 584 24.44 0.74 -17.43
C ALA A 584 25.04 1.18 -16.08
N LEU A 585 24.61 0.55 -14.98
CA LEU A 585 25.07 0.85 -13.63
C LEU A 585 26.55 0.50 -13.40
N ASN A 586 27.07 -0.55 -14.04
CA ASN A 586 28.51 -0.85 -13.98
C ASN A 586 29.35 0.11 -14.85
N ALA A 587 28.71 0.93 -15.69
CA ALA A 587 29.37 1.74 -16.70
C ALA A 587 29.24 3.25 -16.45
N GLY A 588 28.98 3.72 -15.22
CA GLY A 588 28.95 5.17 -14.99
C GLY A 588 27.59 5.83 -15.17
N ARG A 589 26.54 5.07 -15.54
CA ARG A 589 25.44 5.64 -16.35
C ARG A 589 24.05 5.28 -15.85
N PHE A 590 23.22 6.31 -15.75
CA PHE A 590 21.77 6.19 -15.69
C PHE A 590 21.16 6.23 -17.09
N LEU A 591 19.98 5.61 -17.24
CA LEU A 591 19.23 5.70 -18.49
C LEU A 591 18.70 7.11 -18.70
N GLU A 592 18.67 7.53 -19.97
CA GLU A 592 17.91 8.70 -20.37
C GLU A 592 16.41 8.49 -20.07
N ALA A 593 15.69 9.60 -19.91
CA ALA A 593 14.27 9.57 -19.56
C ALA A 593 13.45 8.66 -20.50
N TYR A 594 13.77 8.65 -21.79
CA TYR A 594 13.09 7.81 -22.79
C TYR A 594 14.07 6.95 -23.58
N ASP A 595 14.87 6.16 -22.86
CA ASP A 595 15.78 5.19 -23.50
C ASP A 595 15.03 4.27 -24.50
N PRO A 596 15.51 4.15 -25.76
CA PRO A 596 14.79 3.41 -26.81
C PRO A 596 14.54 1.93 -26.47
N LEU A 597 15.51 1.25 -25.87
CA LEU A 597 15.35 -0.16 -25.50
C LEU A 597 14.41 -0.30 -24.31
N GLY A 598 14.58 0.54 -23.28
CA GLY A 598 13.70 0.60 -22.12
C GLY A 598 12.25 0.84 -22.52
N VAL A 599 11.99 1.80 -23.42
CA VAL A 599 10.66 2.09 -23.97
C VAL A 599 10.11 0.89 -24.76
N ALA A 600 10.90 0.31 -25.67
CA ALA A 600 10.46 -0.82 -26.48
C ALA A 600 10.06 -2.04 -25.61
N VAL A 601 10.87 -2.38 -24.61
CA VAL A 601 10.58 -3.49 -23.69
C VAL A 601 9.37 -3.16 -22.81
N SER A 602 9.21 -1.91 -22.38
CA SER A 602 8.04 -1.46 -21.61
C SER A 602 6.74 -1.63 -22.41
N VAL A 603 6.74 -1.31 -23.71
CA VAL A 603 5.59 -1.54 -24.60
C VAL A 603 5.25 -3.03 -24.72
N VAL A 604 6.26 -3.89 -24.86
CA VAL A 604 6.06 -5.35 -24.87
C VAL A 604 5.45 -5.82 -23.53
N ASN A 605 5.92 -5.29 -22.40
CA ASN A 605 5.36 -5.61 -21.08
C ASN A 605 3.90 -5.17 -20.95
N VAL A 606 3.49 -4.03 -21.52
CA VAL A 606 2.07 -3.62 -21.60
C VAL A 606 1.24 -4.63 -22.40
N ALA A 607 1.75 -5.10 -23.54
CA ALA A 607 1.06 -6.10 -24.35
C ALA A 607 0.95 -7.46 -23.63
N LEU A 608 2.00 -7.88 -22.93
CA LEU A 608 2.00 -9.09 -22.10
C LEU A 608 1.00 -8.97 -20.93
N LEU A 609 0.89 -7.78 -20.31
CA LEU A 609 -0.12 -7.54 -19.28
C LEU A 609 -1.54 -7.66 -19.85
N GLY A 610 -1.79 -7.12 -21.04
CA GLY A 610 -3.07 -7.28 -21.73
C GLY A 610 -3.43 -8.75 -21.97
N LEU A 611 -2.45 -9.55 -22.40
CA LEU A 611 -2.63 -11.00 -22.57
C LEU A 611 -2.88 -11.71 -21.23
N ALA A 612 -2.19 -11.32 -20.16
CA ALA A 612 -2.44 -11.84 -18.82
C ALA A 612 -3.86 -11.50 -18.37
N VAL A 613 -4.30 -10.25 -18.45
CA VAL A 613 -5.68 -9.84 -18.12
C VAL A 613 -6.72 -10.68 -18.87
N PHE A 614 -6.49 -10.93 -20.17
CA PHE A 614 -7.36 -11.78 -20.99
C PHE A 614 -7.41 -13.23 -20.49
N GLU A 615 -6.26 -13.84 -20.21
CA GLU A 615 -6.20 -15.21 -19.66
C GLU A 615 -6.83 -15.32 -18.27
N GLY A 616 -6.68 -14.29 -17.42
CA GLY A 616 -7.35 -14.22 -16.12
C GLY A 616 -8.88 -14.18 -16.24
N LEU A 617 -9.40 -13.40 -17.19
CA LEU A 617 -10.83 -13.37 -17.52
C LEU A 617 -11.32 -14.72 -18.07
N ALA A 618 -10.53 -15.35 -18.94
CA ALA A 618 -10.85 -16.68 -19.48
C ALA A 618 -10.86 -17.75 -18.39
N LEU A 619 -9.88 -17.71 -17.46
CA LEU A 619 -9.83 -18.59 -16.30
C LEU A 619 -11.05 -18.40 -15.40
N ALA A 620 -11.43 -17.15 -15.12
CA ALA A 620 -12.61 -16.80 -14.33
C ALA A 620 -13.93 -17.28 -14.95
N ALA A 621 -13.99 -17.46 -16.27
CA ALA A 621 -15.14 -18.00 -16.98
C ALA A 621 -15.15 -19.53 -17.12
N SER A 622 -14.02 -20.20 -16.86
CA SER A 622 -13.88 -21.66 -17.01
C SER A 622 -14.26 -22.44 -15.76
N ALA A 623 -14.67 -23.70 -15.93
CA ALA A 623 -15.04 -24.59 -14.82
C ALA A 623 -13.83 -24.90 -13.91
N PRO A 624 -14.05 -25.13 -12.60
CA PRO A 624 -12.99 -25.52 -11.66
C PRO A 624 -12.42 -26.90 -11.99
N GLU A 625 -11.09 -27.00 -12.07
CA GLU A 625 -10.37 -28.28 -12.15
C GLU A 625 -9.41 -28.45 -10.96
N PRO A 626 -9.29 -29.65 -10.37
CA PRO A 626 -8.45 -29.85 -9.17
C PRO A 626 -6.95 -29.62 -9.47
N LEU A 627 -6.29 -28.74 -8.72
CA LEU A 627 -4.84 -28.48 -8.83
C LEU A 627 -3.97 -29.68 -8.42
N PRO A 628 -2.70 -29.77 -8.91
CA PRO A 628 -1.78 -30.82 -8.49
C PRO A 628 -1.07 -30.50 -7.16
N VAL A 629 -1.72 -29.77 -6.25
CA VAL A 629 -1.19 -29.55 -4.89
C VAL A 629 -1.53 -30.79 -4.06
N PRO A 630 -0.60 -31.35 -3.26
CA PRO A 630 -0.92 -32.47 -2.39
C PRO A 630 -2.00 -32.10 -1.38
N ASP A 631 -3.03 -32.94 -1.28
CA ASP A 631 -3.81 -33.07 -0.04
C ASP A 631 -2.86 -33.65 1.01
N LEU A 632 -2.30 -32.77 1.86
CA LEU A 632 -1.49 -33.19 3.00
C LEU A 632 -2.35 -33.71 4.17
N ASP A 633 -3.67 -33.80 3.98
CA ASP A 633 -4.62 -34.36 4.96
C ASP A 633 -4.50 -35.90 5.06
N GLY A 634 -3.92 -36.55 4.05
CA GLY A 634 -3.75 -38.01 4.00
C GLY A 634 -2.55 -38.57 4.78
N ALA A 635 -1.75 -37.74 5.47
CA ALA A 635 -0.55 -38.21 6.20
C ALA A 635 -0.63 -38.00 7.73
N VAL A 636 -1.76 -37.49 8.25
CA VAL A 636 -1.97 -37.28 9.70
C VAL A 636 -3.24 -37.99 10.20
N SER A 637 -3.98 -38.70 9.34
CA SER A 637 -5.17 -39.48 9.74
C SER A 637 -4.94 -40.99 9.92
N ASP A 638 -3.78 -41.55 9.52
CA ASP A 638 -3.54 -43.00 9.59
C ASP A 638 -2.64 -43.45 10.77
N ALA A 639 -2.49 -42.60 11.79
CA ALA A 639 -1.99 -43.03 13.10
C ALA A 639 -3.16 -43.19 14.10
N GLU A 640 -4.29 -43.75 13.65
CA GLU A 640 -5.31 -44.31 14.52
C GLU A 640 -5.28 -45.83 14.44
N VAL A 641 -4.99 -46.41 15.61
CA VAL A 641 -5.20 -47.80 16.03
C VAL A 641 -6.29 -48.49 15.20
N THR A 642 -5.92 -49.47 14.40
CA THR A 642 -6.86 -50.39 13.76
C THR A 642 -7.63 -51.15 14.86
N PRO A 643 -8.94 -50.95 15.02
CA PRO A 643 -9.72 -51.80 15.90
C PRO A 643 -9.94 -53.13 15.15
N SER A 644 -9.59 -54.24 15.78
CA SER A 644 -9.81 -55.57 15.21
C SER A 644 -11.30 -55.77 14.87
N ALA A 645 -11.54 -56.55 13.81
CA ALA A 645 -12.87 -56.84 13.25
C ALA A 645 -13.87 -57.48 14.24
N ASP A 646 -13.42 -57.83 15.45
CA ASP A 646 -14.25 -58.40 16.51
C ASP A 646 -15.05 -57.36 17.30
N VAL A 647 -14.62 -56.08 17.34
CA VAL A 647 -15.33 -55.02 18.09
C VAL A 647 -16.58 -54.54 17.33
N ALA A 648 -16.58 -54.58 16.00
CA ALA A 648 -17.72 -54.18 15.18
C ALA A 648 -18.92 -55.16 15.26
N ARG A 649 -18.67 -56.44 15.59
CA ARG A 649 -19.73 -57.43 15.78
C ARG A 649 -20.42 -57.36 17.14
N ALA A 650 -19.72 -56.87 18.18
CA ALA A 650 -20.29 -56.69 19.51
C ALA A 650 -21.30 -55.52 19.59
N GLY A 651 -21.05 -54.42 18.85
CA GLY A 651 -21.93 -53.24 18.84
C GLY A 651 -23.27 -53.47 18.11
N ALA A 652 -23.27 -54.30 17.06
CA ALA A 652 -24.49 -54.61 16.29
C ALA A 652 -25.46 -55.56 17.02
N ALA A 653 -24.95 -56.35 17.98
CA ALA A 653 -25.77 -57.22 18.82
C ALA A 653 -26.49 -56.45 19.94
N SER A 654 -25.87 -55.40 20.49
CA SER A 654 -26.46 -54.55 21.53
C SER A 654 -27.62 -53.68 21.00
N ALA A 655 -27.49 -53.12 19.79
CA ALA A 655 -28.54 -52.30 19.17
C ALA A 655 -29.80 -53.11 18.79
N ARG A 656 -29.67 -54.42 18.53
CA ARG A 656 -30.80 -55.32 18.23
C ARG A 656 -31.53 -55.84 19.48
N ALA A 657 -30.89 -55.83 20.64
CA ALA A 657 -31.51 -56.25 21.91
C ALA A 657 -32.43 -55.16 22.50
N VAL A 658 -32.07 -53.89 22.33
CA VAL A 658 -32.88 -52.75 22.84
C VAL A 658 -34.18 -52.55 22.02
N ALA A 659 -34.16 -52.91 20.74
CA ALA A 659 -35.34 -52.80 19.86
C ALA A 659 -36.39 -53.92 20.07
N ARG A 660 -36.09 -54.97 20.85
CA ARG A 660 -37.01 -56.11 21.09
C ARG A 660 -37.77 -56.06 22.42
N ALA A 661 -37.46 -55.12 23.30
CA ALA A 661 -38.05 -55.05 24.65
C ALA A 661 -39.28 -54.13 24.78
N SER A 662 -39.70 -53.41 23.73
CA SER A 662 -40.81 -52.45 23.80
C SER A 662 -42.10 -52.88 23.07
N GLY A 663 -42.21 -54.15 22.67
CA GLY A 663 -43.36 -54.70 21.95
C GLY A 663 -44.21 -55.65 22.79
N ALA A 664 -44.99 -55.16 23.74
CA ALA A 664 -46.09 -55.93 24.34
C ALA A 664 -47.21 -55.02 24.89
N ALA A 665 -48.46 -55.38 24.54
CA ALA A 665 -49.78 -54.79 24.91
C ALA A 665 -50.19 -53.51 24.15
N GLY A 666 -51.34 -53.40 23.47
CA GLY A 666 -52.48 -54.28 23.28
C GLY A 666 -53.54 -53.60 22.38
N ARG A 667 -54.12 -54.41 21.49
CA ARG A 667 -55.32 -54.31 20.63
C ARG A 667 -56.27 -53.09 20.74
N GLY A 668 -56.71 -52.57 19.57
CA GLY A 668 -58.00 -51.86 19.45
C GLY A 668 -58.25 -51.08 18.13
N LYS A 669 -58.79 -51.78 17.12
CA LYS A 669 -59.63 -51.39 15.96
C LYS A 669 -59.93 -49.90 15.60
N THR A 670 -60.10 -49.71 14.27
CA THR A 670 -60.96 -48.78 13.48
C THR A 670 -60.42 -47.49 12.82
N THR A 671 -60.47 -47.52 11.47
CA THR A 671 -60.88 -46.49 10.47
C THR A 671 -60.12 -45.15 10.30
N ALA A 672 -59.78 -44.86 9.04
CA ALA A 672 -59.20 -43.63 8.49
C ALA A 672 -60.18 -42.43 8.49
N PRO A 673 -59.81 -41.20 8.01
CA PRO A 673 -58.49 -40.56 7.88
C PRO A 673 -58.41 -39.16 8.54
N ALA A 674 -57.19 -38.64 8.69
CA ALA A 674 -56.82 -37.22 8.64
C ALA A 674 -57.50 -36.21 9.60
N ARG A 675 -56.81 -35.86 10.69
CA ARG A 675 -56.30 -34.51 11.02
C ARG A 675 -55.86 -34.47 12.49
N SER A 676 -54.77 -33.74 12.71
CA SER A 676 -54.36 -33.11 13.99
C SER A 676 -53.25 -33.78 14.81
N ALA A 677 -52.23 -32.95 15.07
CA ALA A 677 -51.34 -32.94 16.22
C ALA A 677 -50.23 -33.99 16.33
N ALA A 678 -49.16 -33.78 15.57
CA ALA A 678 -47.81 -33.94 16.12
C ALA A 678 -47.12 -32.58 16.03
N ALA A 679 -46.82 -32.01 17.20
CA ALA A 679 -46.02 -30.81 17.37
C ALA A 679 -44.63 -31.03 16.76
N ALA A 680 -44.52 -30.70 15.47
CA ALA A 680 -43.25 -30.41 14.87
C ALA A 680 -42.71 -29.19 15.60
N SER A 681 -41.73 -29.43 16.46
CA SER A 681 -40.70 -28.47 16.84
C SER A 681 -40.32 -27.67 15.60
N THR A 682 -40.94 -26.50 15.45
CA THR A 682 -40.48 -25.44 14.56
C THR A 682 -39.15 -24.99 15.12
N ARG A 683 -38.09 -25.73 14.78
CA ARG A 683 -36.72 -25.25 14.79
C ARG A 683 -36.78 -23.95 14.01
N ALA A 684 -36.71 -22.83 14.73
CA ALA A 684 -36.81 -21.50 14.16
C ALA A 684 -35.89 -21.47 12.94
N ALA A 685 -36.47 -21.25 11.77
CA ALA A 685 -35.72 -21.17 10.52
C ALA A 685 -34.55 -20.21 10.76
N THR A 686 -33.34 -20.71 10.52
CA THR A 686 -32.15 -19.86 10.44
C THR A 686 -32.49 -18.66 9.54
N PRO A 687 -32.23 -17.42 9.99
CA PRO A 687 -32.56 -16.26 9.19
C PRO A 687 -31.87 -16.41 7.82
N LYS A 688 -32.66 -16.24 6.75
CA LYS A 688 -32.18 -16.36 5.37
C LYS A 688 -30.88 -15.57 5.18
N PRO A 689 -29.92 -16.08 4.38
CA PRO A 689 -28.67 -15.38 4.10
C PRO A 689 -28.96 -13.99 3.53
N ALA A 690 -28.12 -13.04 3.94
CA ALA A 690 -28.21 -11.63 3.60
C ALA A 690 -28.51 -11.40 2.11
N GLN A 691 -29.41 -10.45 1.82
CA GLN A 691 -29.78 -10.10 0.44
C GLN A 691 -28.53 -9.77 -0.37
N ALA A 692 -28.21 -10.64 -1.33
CA ALA A 692 -27.12 -10.40 -2.23
C ALA A 692 -27.43 -9.20 -3.15
N LEU A 693 -26.39 -8.61 -3.76
CA LEU A 693 -26.48 -7.47 -4.70
C LEU A 693 -27.51 -7.63 -5.85
N TRP A 694 -28.04 -8.84 -6.05
CA TRP A 694 -29.00 -9.22 -7.09
C TRP A 694 -30.45 -9.38 -6.60
N GLU A 695 -30.73 -9.31 -5.28
CA GLU A 695 -32.09 -9.48 -4.73
C GLU A 695 -32.88 -8.17 -4.57
N VAL A 696 -32.26 -7.03 -4.87
CA VAL A 696 -32.80 -5.68 -4.64
C VAL A 696 -33.98 -5.32 -5.55
N GLU A 697 -34.22 -6.10 -6.61
CA GLU A 697 -35.37 -5.93 -7.51
C GLU A 697 -36.62 -6.71 -7.07
N ALA A 698 -36.53 -7.60 -6.08
CA ALA A 698 -37.57 -8.58 -5.82
C ALA A 698 -38.63 -8.16 -4.77
N GLY A 699 -38.81 -6.86 -4.47
CA GLY A 699 -39.91 -6.38 -3.61
C GLY A 699 -40.06 -7.13 -2.27
N ALA A 700 -39.01 -7.77 -1.78
CA ALA A 700 -39.15 -8.98 -0.97
C ALA A 700 -39.46 -8.72 0.52
N VAL A 701 -39.53 -7.45 0.94
CA VAL A 701 -39.94 -7.10 2.30
C VAL A 701 -40.77 -5.83 2.26
N LYS A 702 -42.04 -5.90 2.68
CA LYS A 702 -42.84 -4.72 3.04
C LYS A 702 -42.14 -4.00 4.19
N TYR A 703 -41.29 -3.05 3.86
CA TYR A 703 -40.55 -2.27 4.83
C TYR A 703 -41.44 -1.13 5.35
N ARG A 704 -41.86 -1.21 6.61
CA ARG A 704 -42.60 -0.15 7.30
C ARG A 704 -41.86 0.25 8.56
N LEU A 705 -41.55 1.54 8.71
CA LEU A 705 -41.05 2.08 9.97
C LEU A 705 -42.12 1.86 11.04
N ARG A 706 -41.73 1.19 12.13
CA ARG A 706 -42.60 0.93 13.28
C ARG A 706 -42.65 2.17 14.17
N ARG A 707 -43.66 2.26 15.05
CA ARG A 707 -43.72 3.33 16.08
C ARG A 707 -42.44 3.37 16.93
N LEU A 708 -41.88 2.20 17.25
CA LEU A 708 -40.61 2.09 17.96
C LEU A 708 -39.44 2.71 17.18
N ASP A 709 -39.40 2.57 15.86
CA ASP A 709 -38.33 3.14 15.03
C ASP A 709 -38.36 4.69 15.10
N TRP A 710 -39.56 5.27 15.05
CA TRP A 710 -39.74 6.71 15.24
C TRP A 710 -39.40 7.19 16.65
N ALA A 711 -39.80 6.43 17.68
CA ALA A 711 -39.49 6.75 19.07
C ALA A 711 -37.97 6.71 19.33
N LEU A 712 -37.27 5.70 18.80
CA LEU A 712 -35.80 5.60 18.92
C LEU A 712 -35.08 6.70 18.15
N ALA A 713 -35.52 7.01 16.93
CA ALA A 713 -34.96 8.12 16.16
C ALA A 713 -35.14 9.45 16.90
N LEU A 714 -36.35 9.71 17.42
CA LEU A 714 -36.64 10.92 18.19
C LEU A 714 -35.81 10.99 19.48
N ALA A 715 -35.70 9.89 20.23
CA ALA A 715 -34.88 9.84 21.43
C ALA A 715 -33.41 10.18 21.14
N LEU A 716 -32.84 9.64 20.07
CA LEU A 716 -31.47 9.97 19.67
C LEU A 716 -31.31 11.41 19.17
N VAL A 717 -32.32 11.96 18.49
CA VAL A 717 -32.36 13.38 18.11
C VAL A 717 -32.39 14.28 19.34
N VAL A 718 -33.19 13.94 20.36
CA VAL A 718 -33.26 14.69 21.62
C VAL A 718 -31.91 14.63 22.35
N VAL A 719 -31.31 13.45 22.47
CA VAL A 719 -29.99 13.29 23.11
C VAL A 719 -28.91 14.03 22.31
N GLY A 720 -28.86 13.83 20.99
CA GLY A 720 -27.90 14.49 20.10
C GLY A 720 -28.07 16.01 20.06
N GLY A 721 -29.31 16.51 20.20
CA GLY A 721 -29.65 17.90 20.40
C GLY A 721 -29.15 18.44 21.73
N GLY A 722 -29.42 17.74 22.84
CA GLY A 722 -28.89 18.09 24.16
C GLY A 722 -27.37 18.26 24.14
N LEU A 723 -26.65 17.32 23.53
CA LEU A 723 -25.18 17.38 23.41
C LEU A 723 -24.68 18.57 22.57
N ARG A 724 -25.45 19.05 21.59
CA ARG A 724 -25.05 20.16 20.70
C ARG A 724 -25.46 21.52 21.27
N PHE A 725 -26.67 21.62 21.82
CA PHE A 725 -27.20 22.88 22.36
C PHE A 725 -26.71 23.21 23.77
N TRP A 726 -26.17 22.24 24.51
CA TRP A 726 -25.58 22.49 25.82
C TRP A 726 -24.50 23.57 25.73
N HIS A 727 -24.74 24.70 26.41
CA HIS A 727 -23.84 25.85 26.46
C HIS A 727 -23.33 26.29 25.08
N LEU A 728 -24.21 26.35 24.07
CA LEU A 728 -23.84 26.64 22.67
C LEU A 728 -23.04 27.95 22.49
N GLY A 729 -23.31 28.95 23.35
CA GLY A 729 -22.58 30.21 23.35
C GLY A 729 -21.14 30.13 23.87
N GLN A 730 -20.68 28.99 24.39
CA GLN A 730 -19.30 28.81 24.85
C GLN A 730 -18.44 28.09 23.80
N PRO A 731 -17.23 28.59 23.49
CA PRO A 731 -16.65 29.86 23.96
C PRO A 731 -17.35 31.07 23.34
N ASN A 732 -17.47 32.17 24.10
CA ASN A 732 -18.20 33.38 23.71
C ASN A 732 -17.32 34.32 22.87
N GLU A 733 -16.73 33.77 21.82
CA GLU A 733 -15.91 34.48 20.84
C GLU A 733 -15.85 33.68 19.54
N LEU A 734 -15.37 34.32 18.47
CA LEU A 734 -15.14 33.66 17.19
C LEU A 734 -13.95 32.71 17.31
N VAL A 735 -14.14 31.45 16.93
CA VAL A 735 -13.08 30.44 16.95
C VAL A 735 -12.85 29.84 15.58
N PHE A 736 -11.58 29.51 15.29
CA PHE A 736 -11.19 28.87 14.02
C PHE A 736 -11.80 29.59 12.80
N ASP A 737 -12.44 28.87 11.89
CA ASP A 737 -13.03 29.42 10.67
C ASP A 737 -14.31 30.26 10.91
N GLU A 738 -14.84 30.36 12.14
CA GLU A 738 -15.96 31.28 12.44
C GLU A 738 -15.60 32.74 12.12
N VAL A 739 -14.31 33.09 12.23
CA VAL A 739 -13.79 34.42 11.89
C VAL A 739 -14.15 34.79 10.45
N TYR A 740 -14.19 33.81 9.54
CA TYR A 740 -14.58 34.01 8.15
C TYR A 740 -16.08 33.86 7.97
N PHE A 741 -16.65 32.71 8.34
CA PHE A 741 -18.02 32.34 7.96
C PHE A 741 -19.09 33.20 8.65
N VAL A 742 -18.87 33.60 9.91
CA VAL A 742 -19.81 34.47 10.62
C VAL A 742 -19.78 35.88 10.02
N GLU A 743 -18.60 36.39 9.69
CA GLU A 743 -18.49 37.71 9.06
C GLU A 743 -19.07 37.72 7.64
N GLN A 744 -18.85 36.66 6.87
CA GLN A 744 -19.48 36.48 5.55
C GLN A 744 -21.00 36.39 5.65
N GLY A 745 -21.55 35.68 6.65
CA GLY A 745 -22.98 35.68 6.94
C GLY A 745 -23.51 37.08 7.29
N LYS A 746 -22.78 37.86 8.09
CA LYS A 746 -23.10 39.27 8.40
C LYS A 746 -23.00 40.16 7.17
N ASN A 747 -22.07 39.92 6.26
CA ASN A 747 -21.92 40.67 5.02
C ASN A 747 -23.11 40.48 4.06
N TYR A 748 -23.68 39.28 4.00
CA TYR A 748 -24.95 39.05 3.30
C TYR A 748 -26.09 39.91 3.87
N LEU A 749 -26.19 40.04 5.20
CA LEU A 749 -27.21 40.89 5.83
C LEU A 749 -26.98 42.39 5.58
N ARG A 750 -25.71 42.81 5.49
CA ARG A 750 -25.32 44.21 5.25
C ARG A 750 -25.30 44.60 3.76
N GLY A 751 -25.44 43.63 2.84
CA GLY A 751 -25.26 43.84 1.41
C GLY A 751 -23.82 44.16 0.97
N LYS A 752 -22.82 43.83 1.80
CA LYS A 752 -21.40 44.07 1.50
C LYS A 752 -20.83 42.92 0.67
N GLU A 753 -20.34 43.22 -0.54
CA GLU A 753 -19.72 42.23 -1.43
C GLU A 753 -18.41 41.67 -0.84
N PHE A 754 -18.15 40.38 -1.07
CA PHE A 754 -16.91 39.69 -0.70
C PHE A 754 -16.62 38.51 -1.65
N MET A 755 -15.36 38.11 -1.74
CA MET A 755 -14.95 36.89 -2.44
C MET A 755 -14.82 35.73 -1.44
N ASP A 756 -15.35 34.57 -1.81
CA ASP A 756 -15.21 33.35 -1.02
C ASP A 756 -15.08 32.12 -1.93
N PRO A 757 -14.11 31.20 -1.68
CA PRO A 757 -13.95 30.00 -2.48
C PRO A 757 -15.07 28.97 -2.32
N HIS A 758 -16.01 29.16 -1.38
CA HIS A 758 -17.06 28.18 -1.10
C HIS A 758 -18.45 28.65 -1.54
N PRO A 759 -19.31 27.74 -2.02
CA PRO A 759 -20.70 28.05 -2.34
C PRO A 759 -21.52 28.59 -1.15
N PRO A 760 -22.66 29.28 -1.37
CA PRO A 760 -23.22 30.21 -0.40
C PRO A 760 -24.07 29.60 0.74
N LEU A 761 -24.56 28.36 0.64
CA LEU A 761 -25.62 27.83 1.50
C LEU A 761 -25.35 28.00 3.00
N ALA A 762 -24.19 27.52 3.47
CA ALA A 762 -23.87 27.54 4.89
C ALA A 762 -23.75 28.96 5.43
N LYS A 763 -23.20 29.90 4.64
CA LYS A 763 -23.08 31.32 5.02
C LYS A 763 -24.43 32.02 5.06
N LEU A 764 -25.31 31.73 4.10
CA LEU A 764 -26.69 32.23 4.11
C LEU A 764 -27.45 31.73 5.34
N ALA A 765 -27.25 30.47 5.73
CA ALA A 765 -27.84 29.93 6.94
C ALA A 765 -27.27 30.55 8.22
N ILE A 766 -25.96 30.80 8.29
CA ILE A 766 -25.34 31.52 9.42
C ILE A 766 -25.89 32.96 9.49
N GLY A 767 -26.00 33.65 8.35
CA GLY A 767 -26.62 34.98 8.26
C GLY A 767 -28.09 34.98 8.73
N ALA A 768 -28.87 33.98 8.32
CA ALA A 768 -30.25 33.81 8.81
C ALA A 768 -30.29 33.53 10.32
N SER A 769 -29.34 32.75 10.84
CA SER A 769 -29.20 32.50 12.29
C SER A 769 -28.91 33.81 13.04
N VAL A 770 -28.00 34.64 12.52
CA VAL A 770 -27.71 35.97 13.08
C VAL A 770 -28.94 36.86 13.08
N ALA A 771 -29.71 36.87 11.99
CA ALA A 771 -30.91 37.71 11.86
C ALA A 771 -32.03 37.30 12.83
N LEU A 772 -32.15 36.00 13.13
CA LEU A 772 -33.23 35.47 13.99
C LEU A 772 -32.85 35.42 15.48
N PHE A 773 -31.60 35.13 15.80
CA PHE A 773 -31.15 34.85 17.18
C PHE A 773 -30.07 35.81 17.70
N GLY A 774 -29.60 36.75 16.88
CA GLY A 774 -28.61 37.76 17.26
C GLY A 774 -27.18 37.44 16.82
N GLY A 775 -26.31 38.46 16.89
CA GLY A 775 -24.93 38.42 16.39
C GLY A 775 -23.87 37.84 17.33
N GLU A 776 -24.30 37.36 18.50
CA GLU A 776 -23.48 36.72 19.54
C GLU A 776 -23.35 35.21 19.32
N ALA A 777 -22.42 34.56 20.04
CA ALA A 777 -22.10 33.14 19.84
C ALA A 777 -23.29 32.18 20.01
N ASN A 778 -24.18 32.46 20.95
CA ASN A 778 -25.41 31.71 21.16
C ASN A 778 -26.45 31.91 20.04
N GLY A 779 -26.30 32.93 19.19
CA GLY A 779 -27.20 33.25 18.08
C GLY A 779 -26.70 32.73 16.74
N TYR A 780 -25.45 33.02 16.36
CA TYR A 780 -24.92 32.63 15.04
C TYR A 780 -24.65 31.12 14.90
N ARG A 781 -24.58 30.35 15.99
CA ARG A 781 -24.36 28.90 16.00
C ARG A 781 -25.65 28.06 15.91
N VAL A 782 -26.83 28.65 16.09
CA VAL A 782 -28.10 27.91 16.25
C VAL A 782 -28.41 27.00 15.06
N PHE A 783 -28.36 27.53 13.83
CA PHE A 783 -28.69 26.72 12.64
C PHE A 783 -27.66 25.63 12.34
N ASN A 784 -26.39 25.83 12.69
CA ASN A 784 -25.38 24.77 12.65
C ASN A 784 -25.74 23.63 13.61
N ALA A 785 -26.13 23.96 14.85
CA ALA A 785 -26.54 22.97 15.84
C ALA A 785 -27.79 22.20 15.39
N VAL A 786 -28.78 22.90 14.83
CA VAL A 786 -29.98 22.26 14.24
C VAL A 786 -29.61 21.30 13.11
N CYS A 787 -28.73 21.72 12.20
CA CYS A 787 -28.29 20.89 11.06
C CYS A 787 -27.63 19.59 11.55
N GLY A 788 -26.70 19.71 12.50
CA GLY A 788 -26.04 18.57 13.13
C GLY A 788 -26.97 17.65 13.91
N THR A 789 -27.99 18.20 14.58
CA THR A 789 -29.00 17.41 15.28
C THR A 789 -29.92 16.66 14.31
N LEU A 790 -30.30 17.29 13.18
CA LEU A 790 -31.07 16.65 12.12
C LEU A 790 -30.31 15.45 11.53
N LEU A 791 -28.99 15.56 11.35
CA LEU A 791 -28.15 14.49 10.84
C LEU A 791 -28.26 13.21 11.68
N VAL A 792 -28.45 13.29 13.00
CA VAL A 792 -28.63 12.10 13.86
C VAL A 792 -29.90 11.32 13.48
N GLY A 793 -31.01 12.02 13.27
CA GLY A 793 -32.27 11.41 12.83
C GLY A 793 -32.18 10.84 11.42
N VAL A 794 -31.56 11.60 10.51
CA VAL A 794 -31.28 11.15 9.14
C VAL A 794 -30.38 9.92 9.13
N ALA A 795 -29.39 9.83 10.01
CA ALA A 795 -28.51 8.67 10.12
C ALA A 795 -29.29 7.43 10.55
N TYR A 796 -30.23 7.55 11.50
CA TYR A 796 -31.08 6.44 11.89
C TYR A 796 -31.93 5.96 10.71
N LEU A 797 -32.64 6.87 10.05
CA LEU A 797 -33.50 6.54 8.90
C LEU A 797 -32.68 5.96 7.73
N THR A 798 -31.49 6.50 7.48
CA THR A 798 -30.57 5.99 6.47
C THR A 798 -30.13 4.58 6.83
N GLY A 799 -29.71 4.31 8.07
CA GLY A 799 -29.29 2.96 8.50
C GLY A 799 -30.42 1.96 8.37
N ARG A 800 -31.64 2.38 8.72
CA ARG A 800 -32.88 1.64 8.55
C ARG A 800 -33.15 1.26 7.08
N LYS A 801 -32.87 2.15 6.13
CA LYS A 801 -33.10 1.99 4.68
C LYS A 801 -31.90 1.42 3.91
N LEU A 802 -30.69 1.56 4.40
CA LEU A 802 -29.47 1.04 3.80
C LEU A 802 -29.19 -0.37 4.32
N LEU A 803 -29.11 -0.53 5.65
CA LEU A 803 -28.69 -1.76 6.32
C LEU A 803 -29.84 -2.74 6.54
N GLY A 804 -31.09 -2.24 6.61
CA GLY A 804 -32.27 -3.09 6.81
C GLY A 804 -32.43 -3.63 8.23
N ASP A 805 -31.62 -3.14 9.17
CA ASP A 805 -31.57 -3.63 10.54
C ASP A 805 -31.75 -2.50 11.57
N GLY A 806 -32.57 -2.74 12.60
CA GLY A 806 -32.85 -1.74 13.63
C GLY A 806 -31.73 -1.49 14.61
N LEU A 807 -30.99 -2.54 14.98
CA LEU A 807 -29.82 -2.42 15.85
C LEU A 807 -28.71 -1.67 15.11
N ALA A 808 -28.48 -2.00 13.83
CA ALA A 808 -27.50 -1.30 13.00
C ALA A 808 -27.87 0.18 12.81
N ALA A 809 -29.15 0.49 12.57
CA ALA A 809 -29.60 1.88 12.46
C ALA A 809 -29.43 2.68 13.75
N PHE A 810 -29.78 2.07 14.88
CA PHE A 810 -29.58 2.67 16.20
C PHE A 810 -28.09 2.93 16.46
N ALA A 811 -27.24 1.93 16.23
CA ALA A 811 -25.79 2.05 16.42
C ALA A 811 -25.17 3.11 15.50
N ALA A 812 -25.61 3.23 14.24
CA ALA A 812 -25.12 4.25 13.32
C ALA A 812 -25.47 5.67 13.80
N ALA A 813 -26.73 5.88 14.19
CA ALA A 813 -27.18 7.18 14.70
C ALA A 813 -26.55 7.54 16.05
N ALA A 814 -26.39 6.57 16.96
CA ALA A 814 -25.68 6.76 18.22
C ALA A 814 -24.20 7.11 17.99
N ALA A 815 -23.53 6.45 17.05
CA ALA A 815 -22.14 6.75 16.70
C ALA A 815 -21.98 8.19 16.17
N VAL A 816 -22.90 8.67 15.32
CA VAL A 816 -22.91 10.08 14.85
C VAL A 816 -23.28 11.06 15.98
N ALA A 817 -24.15 10.66 16.90
CA ALA A 817 -24.53 11.50 18.03
C ALA A 817 -23.39 11.66 19.05
N PHE A 818 -22.57 10.62 19.25
CA PHE A 818 -21.54 10.51 20.29
C PHE A 818 -20.11 10.71 19.78
N ASP A 819 -19.93 11.05 18.51
CA ASP A 819 -18.62 11.39 17.96
C ASP A 819 -18.29 12.88 18.13
N GLY A 820 -17.07 13.15 18.58
CA GLY A 820 -16.58 14.48 18.90
C GLY A 820 -16.54 15.45 17.74
N LEU A 821 -16.06 15.03 16.56
CA LEU A 821 -15.95 15.93 15.41
C LEU A 821 -17.35 16.32 14.89
N PHE A 822 -18.29 15.36 14.85
CA PHE A 822 -19.68 15.68 14.55
C PHE A 822 -20.30 16.62 15.58
N ILE A 823 -19.95 16.52 16.87
CA ILE A 823 -20.41 17.47 17.89
C ILE A 823 -19.80 18.86 17.65
N VAL A 824 -18.48 18.95 17.48
CA VAL A 824 -17.75 20.22 17.30
C VAL A 824 -18.21 20.97 16.05
N ASP A 825 -18.23 20.32 14.88
CA ASP A 825 -18.62 20.96 13.62
C ASP A 825 -20.11 21.33 13.59
N SER A 826 -20.94 20.71 14.45
CA SER A 826 -22.32 21.13 14.64
C SER A 826 -22.46 22.33 15.58
N ARG A 827 -21.54 22.50 16.54
CA ARG A 827 -21.62 23.55 17.57
C ARG A 827 -20.97 24.84 17.11
N ILE A 828 -19.92 24.75 16.32
CA ILE A 828 -19.20 25.90 15.76
C ILE A 828 -19.82 26.26 14.41
N ALA A 829 -19.88 27.55 14.07
CA ALA A 829 -20.44 28.07 12.83
C ALA A 829 -19.52 27.85 11.61
N VAL A 830 -19.22 26.58 11.32
CA VAL A 830 -18.45 26.10 10.17
C VAL A 830 -19.33 25.52 9.07
N ILE A 831 -18.78 25.35 7.87
CA ILE A 831 -19.56 24.91 6.69
C ILE A 831 -19.63 23.39 6.52
N ASP A 832 -18.84 22.62 7.28
CA ASP A 832 -18.63 21.19 7.05
C ASP A 832 -19.86 20.32 7.36
N ILE A 833 -20.56 20.61 8.45
CA ILE A 833 -21.73 19.82 8.86
C ILE A 833 -22.88 19.86 7.83
N TRP A 834 -22.98 20.95 7.07
CA TRP A 834 -24.04 21.19 6.10
C TRP A 834 -23.97 20.21 4.93
N TYR A 835 -22.81 20.07 4.29
CA TYR A 835 -22.70 19.18 3.14
C TYR A 835 -22.85 17.72 3.56
N VAL A 836 -22.33 17.32 4.73
CA VAL A 836 -22.49 15.94 5.22
C VAL A 836 -23.96 15.63 5.51
N THR A 837 -24.70 16.58 6.08
CA THR A 837 -26.13 16.41 6.38
C THR A 837 -26.97 16.24 5.12
N PHE A 838 -26.80 17.12 4.13
CA PHE A 838 -27.54 16.99 2.88
C PHE A 838 -27.10 15.79 2.05
N GLY A 839 -25.82 15.40 2.12
CA GLY A 839 -25.34 14.16 1.51
C GLY A 839 -25.98 12.92 2.14
N ALA A 840 -26.13 12.89 3.47
CA ALA A 840 -26.85 11.84 4.18
C ALA A 840 -28.34 11.79 3.80
N ILE A 841 -29.00 12.94 3.61
CA ILE A 841 -30.38 13.01 3.11
C ILE A 841 -30.47 12.47 1.68
N ALA A 842 -29.50 12.79 0.81
CA ALA A 842 -29.44 12.22 -0.54
C ALA A 842 -29.29 10.69 -0.51
N TYR A 843 -28.46 10.15 0.39
CA TYR A 843 -28.34 8.70 0.59
C TYR A 843 -29.65 8.09 1.10
N LEU A 844 -30.31 8.72 2.07
CA LEU A 844 -31.62 8.27 2.55
C LEU A 844 -32.63 8.17 1.40
N LEU A 845 -32.75 9.22 0.58
CA LEU A 845 -33.70 9.29 -0.54
C LEU A 845 -33.34 8.32 -1.67
N LEU A 846 -32.05 8.10 -1.93
CA LEU A 846 -31.58 7.05 -2.83
C LEU A 846 -32.08 5.67 -2.37
N PHE A 847 -31.82 5.30 -1.11
CA PHE A 847 -32.25 4.00 -0.60
C PHE A 847 -33.76 3.89 -0.41
N GLU A 848 -34.46 5.01 -0.18
CA GLU A 848 -35.92 5.06 -0.24
C GLU A 848 -36.43 4.69 -1.64
N TYR A 849 -35.89 5.33 -2.68
CA TYR A 849 -36.24 5.07 -4.07
C TYR A 849 -35.94 3.62 -4.47
N LEU A 850 -34.78 3.10 -4.07
CA LEU A 850 -34.37 1.73 -4.38
C LEU A 850 -35.25 0.68 -3.72
N ARG A 851 -35.64 0.89 -2.46
CA ARG A 851 -36.54 -0.04 -1.73
C ARG A 851 -38.01 0.12 -2.11
N THR A 852 -38.38 1.23 -2.74
CA THR A 852 -39.75 1.43 -3.21
C THR A 852 -40.01 0.53 -4.42
N PRO A 853 -41.07 -0.30 -4.43
CA PRO A 853 -41.44 -1.12 -5.57
C PRO A 853 -41.62 -0.27 -6.84
N PRO A 854 -41.24 -0.76 -8.04
CA PRO A 854 -41.29 0.02 -9.27
C PRO A 854 -42.64 0.70 -9.54
N GLU A 855 -43.75 0.08 -9.15
CA GLU A 855 -45.13 0.60 -9.30
C GLU A 855 -45.42 1.83 -8.43
N ARG A 856 -44.69 2.01 -7.33
CA ARG A 856 -44.87 3.10 -6.36
C ARG A 856 -43.78 4.16 -6.45
N ARG A 857 -42.81 3.99 -7.35
CA ARG A 857 -41.74 4.96 -7.54
C ARG A 857 -42.31 6.20 -8.20
N HIS A 858 -42.23 7.33 -7.51
CA HIS A 858 -42.67 8.62 -8.03
C HIS A 858 -41.45 9.50 -8.37
N PRO A 859 -41.47 10.27 -9.49
CA PRO A 859 -40.37 11.16 -9.85
C PRO A 859 -39.98 12.17 -8.76
N THR A 860 -40.92 12.57 -7.90
CA THR A 860 -40.64 13.50 -6.78
C THR A 860 -39.59 12.97 -5.80
N MET A 861 -39.43 11.65 -5.65
CA MET A 861 -38.36 11.08 -4.81
C MET A 861 -36.98 11.39 -5.41
N LEU A 862 -36.87 11.31 -6.73
CA LEU A 862 -35.64 11.62 -7.47
C LEU A 862 -35.39 13.13 -7.51
N VAL A 863 -36.43 13.94 -7.68
CA VAL A 863 -36.34 15.40 -7.55
C VAL A 863 -35.86 15.78 -6.15
N GLY A 864 -36.44 15.19 -5.09
CA GLY A 864 -36.00 15.42 -3.71
C GLY A 864 -34.55 14.99 -3.48
N CYS A 865 -34.13 13.85 -4.06
CA CYS A 865 -32.73 13.42 -4.02
C CYS A 865 -31.81 14.43 -4.74
N GLY A 866 -32.24 14.96 -5.88
CA GLY A 866 -31.52 16.00 -6.61
C GLY A 866 -31.44 17.30 -5.83
N VAL A 867 -32.53 17.76 -5.21
CA VAL A 867 -32.55 18.94 -4.33
C VAL A 867 -31.56 18.76 -3.17
N ALA A 868 -31.59 17.62 -2.49
CA ALA A 868 -30.63 17.32 -1.43
C ALA A 868 -29.17 17.34 -1.93
N LEU A 869 -28.89 16.79 -3.12
CA LEU A 869 -27.55 16.86 -3.73
C LEU A 869 -27.16 18.29 -4.12
N GLY A 870 -28.10 19.11 -4.61
CA GLY A 870 -27.84 20.51 -4.93
C GLY A 870 -27.50 21.34 -3.68
N LEU A 871 -28.21 21.12 -2.58
CA LEU A 871 -27.88 21.73 -1.27
C LEU A 871 -26.53 21.25 -0.74
N ASN A 872 -26.22 19.95 -0.88
CA ASN A 872 -24.92 19.38 -0.56
C ASN A 872 -23.79 20.05 -1.37
N LEU A 873 -23.94 20.16 -2.70
CA LEU A 873 -22.99 20.84 -3.59
C LEU A 873 -22.84 22.33 -3.26
N ALA A 874 -23.93 22.98 -2.85
CA ALA A 874 -23.93 24.40 -2.52
C ALA A 874 -23.45 24.72 -1.10
N SER A 875 -22.98 23.72 -0.34
CA SER A 875 -22.45 23.89 1.01
C SER A 875 -20.93 24.07 1.05
N LYS A 876 -20.17 23.37 0.18
CA LYS A 876 -18.70 23.38 0.16
C LYS A 876 -18.16 23.03 -1.23
N LEU A 877 -16.97 23.52 -1.55
CA LEU A 877 -16.33 23.27 -2.85
C LEU A 877 -15.74 21.85 -2.95
N PHE A 878 -15.76 21.26 -4.14
CA PHE A 878 -15.18 19.97 -4.56
C PHE A 878 -15.66 18.69 -3.84
N ILE A 879 -15.54 18.62 -2.52
CA ILE A 879 -15.82 17.41 -1.71
C ILE A 879 -17.23 16.88 -1.92
N PRO A 880 -18.28 17.74 -1.91
CA PRO A 880 -19.65 17.27 -2.08
C PRO A 880 -19.90 16.61 -3.46
N ALA A 881 -19.09 16.90 -4.48
CA ALA A 881 -19.19 16.26 -5.79
C ALA A 881 -18.96 14.74 -5.72
N PHE A 882 -18.20 14.24 -4.73
CA PHE A 882 -18.03 12.80 -4.52
C PHE A 882 -19.28 12.14 -3.94
N THR A 883 -20.11 12.89 -3.21
CA THR A 883 -21.45 12.43 -2.80
C THR A 883 -22.34 12.28 -4.02
N TRP A 884 -22.37 13.29 -4.90
CA TRP A 884 -23.09 13.21 -6.18
C TRP A 884 -22.60 12.02 -7.01
N LEU A 885 -21.29 11.85 -7.18
CA LEU A 885 -20.70 10.74 -7.93
C LEU A 885 -21.10 9.38 -7.36
N THR A 886 -21.06 9.23 -6.02
CA THR A 886 -21.50 8.00 -5.34
C THR A 886 -22.96 7.68 -5.66
N VAL A 887 -23.86 8.67 -5.56
CA VAL A 887 -25.28 8.48 -5.89
C VAL A 887 -25.45 8.13 -7.37
N MET A 888 -24.74 8.79 -8.28
CA MET A 888 -24.82 8.55 -9.72
C MET A 888 -24.34 7.15 -10.11
N ILE A 889 -23.23 6.68 -9.52
CA ILE A 889 -22.71 5.32 -9.76
C ILE A 889 -23.77 4.28 -9.40
N PHE A 890 -24.36 4.38 -8.21
CA PHE A 890 -25.34 3.40 -7.75
C PHE A 890 -26.68 3.51 -8.48
N LEU A 891 -27.16 4.72 -8.77
CA LEU A 891 -28.33 4.91 -9.62
C LEU A 891 -28.11 4.29 -11.00
N SER A 892 -26.96 4.54 -11.63
CA SER A 892 -26.66 4.04 -12.98
C SER A 892 -26.50 2.52 -13.02
N ILE A 893 -25.74 1.93 -12.09
CA ILE A 893 -25.55 0.47 -12.00
C ILE A 893 -26.89 -0.23 -11.81
N LEU A 894 -27.76 0.29 -10.95
CA LEU A 894 -29.04 -0.33 -10.62
C LEU A 894 -30.08 -0.09 -11.71
N SER A 895 -30.03 1.06 -12.41
CA SER A 895 -30.92 1.35 -13.54
C SER A 895 -30.61 0.47 -14.75
N LEU A 896 -29.32 0.21 -15.04
CA LEU A 896 -28.88 -0.72 -16.09
C LEU A 896 -29.24 -2.19 -15.79
N ARG A 897 -29.40 -2.55 -14.51
CA ARG A 897 -29.77 -3.92 -14.09
C ARG A 897 -31.27 -4.18 -14.22
N ALA A 898 -32.11 -3.23 -13.80
CA ALA A 898 -33.56 -3.32 -13.93
C ALA A 898 -33.99 -3.48 -15.40
N GLU A 899 -33.18 -2.96 -16.31
CA GLU A 899 -33.35 -3.13 -17.75
C GLU A 899 -33.01 -4.55 -18.23
N ARG A 900 -31.91 -5.16 -17.76
CA ARG A 900 -31.56 -6.55 -18.11
C ARG A 900 -32.59 -7.56 -17.61
N ALA A 901 -33.24 -7.28 -16.48
CA ALA A 901 -34.31 -8.10 -15.92
C ALA A 901 -35.63 -7.98 -16.71
N HIS A 902 -35.88 -6.84 -17.35
CA HIS A 902 -37.10 -6.57 -18.11
C HIS A 902 -36.77 -6.23 -19.57
N ARG A 903 -36.63 -7.26 -20.43
CA ARG A 903 -36.38 -7.17 -21.90
C ARG A 903 -37.38 -6.28 -22.66
N THR A 904 -37.33 -4.95 -22.49
CA THR A 904 -38.24 -4.01 -23.18
C THR A 904 -37.54 -2.70 -23.55
N ALA A 905 -37.97 -2.11 -24.67
CA ALA A 905 -37.46 -0.90 -25.33
C ALA A 905 -37.67 0.42 -24.54
N ARG A 906 -37.35 0.46 -23.25
CA ARG A 906 -37.53 1.63 -22.36
C ARG A 906 -36.22 2.15 -21.74
N PHE A 907 -35.10 1.99 -22.43
CA PHE A 907 -33.76 2.48 -22.07
C PHE A 907 -33.78 3.92 -21.52
N TRP A 908 -34.44 4.84 -22.23
CA TRP A 908 -34.53 6.24 -21.83
C TRP A 908 -35.30 6.47 -20.52
N ARG A 909 -36.41 5.77 -20.28
CA ARG A 909 -37.31 6.02 -19.14
C ARG A 909 -36.89 5.33 -17.84
N ARG A 910 -36.22 4.18 -17.90
CA ARG A 910 -35.83 3.40 -16.70
C ARG A 910 -34.32 3.34 -16.45
N GLY A 911 -33.50 3.68 -17.45
CA GLY A 911 -32.03 3.74 -17.39
C GLY A 911 -31.52 5.14 -17.07
N LEU A 912 -31.55 6.03 -18.08
CA LEU A 912 -30.90 7.35 -18.02
C LEU A 912 -31.74 8.44 -17.34
N ALA A 913 -33.08 8.39 -17.48
CA ALA A 913 -33.97 9.44 -16.95
C ALA A 913 -33.82 9.71 -15.44
N PRO A 914 -33.65 8.71 -14.54
CA PRO A 914 -33.41 8.98 -13.13
C PRO A 914 -32.13 9.78 -12.88
N THR A 915 -31.03 9.40 -13.54
CA THR A 915 -29.73 10.08 -13.44
C THR A 915 -29.83 11.52 -13.95
N VAL A 916 -30.49 11.73 -15.10
CA VAL A 916 -30.72 13.07 -15.67
C VAL A 916 -31.59 13.91 -14.73
N LEU A 917 -32.72 13.38 -14.26
CA LEU A 917 -33.64 14.10 -13.38
C LEU A 917 -32.96 14.54 -12.07
N VAL A 918 -32.22 13.64 -11.43
CA VAL A 918 -31.48 13.95 -10.21
C VAL A 918 -30.42 15.02 -10.48
N THR A 919 -29.68 14.90 -11.59
CA THR A 919 -28.64 15.88 -11.97
C THR A 919 -29.24 17.24 -12.29
N THR A 920 -30.31 17.30 -13.08
CA THR A 920 -31.01 18.56 -13.40
C THR A 920 -31.55 19.24 -12.15
N ALA A 921 -32.20 18.49 -11.24
CA ALA A 921 -32.69 19.04 -9.98
C ALA A 921 -31.56 19.51 -9.07
N ALA A 922 -30.43 18.79 -9.01
CA ALA A 922 -29.24 19.20 -8.27
C ALA A 922 -28.64 20.49 -8.83
N THR A 923 -28.45 20.57 -10.15
CA THR A 923 -27.94 21.78 -10.82
C THR A 923 -28.87 22.97 -10.61
N ALA A 924 -30.18 22.79 -10.79
CA ALA A 924 -31.15 23.87 -10.58
C ALA A 924 -31.11 24.39 -9.14
N THR A 925 -31.04 23.49 -8.16
CA THR A 925 -30.95 23.85 -6.74
C THR A 925 -29.63 24.55 -6.42
N TYR A 926 -28.51 24.05 -6.94
CA TYR A 926 -27.19 24.65 -6.77
C TYR A 926 -27.13 26.08 -7.32
N LEU A 927 -27.64 26.29 -8.54
CA LEU A 927 -27.69 27.61 -9.17
C LEU A 927 -28.64 28.56 -8.44
N ALA A 928 -29.79 28.07 -7.95
CA ALA A 928 -30.75 28.88 -7.21
C ALA A 928 -30.15 29.50 -5.93
N LEU A 929 -29.17 28.85 -5.30
CA LEU A 929 -28.54 29.41 -4.09
C LEU A 929 -27.59 30.58 -4.36
N TYR A 930 -27.25 30.86 -5.62
CA TYR A 930 -26.54 32.08 -5.99
C TYR A 930 -27.46 33.26 -6.33
N LEU A 931 -28.79 33.06 -6.37
CA LEU A 931 -29.75 34.15 -6.59
C LEU A 931 -29.58 35.35 -5.64
N PRO A 932 -29.21 35.17 -4.35
CA PRO A 932 -28.93 36.32 -3.48
C PRO A 932 -27.84 37.25 -4.02
N ASN A 933 -26.82 36.73 -4.72
CA ASN A 933 -25.75 37.57 -5.28
C ASN A 933 -26.28 38.49 -6.41
N TYR A 934 -27.24 38.00 -7.21
CA TYR A 934 -27.94 38.82 -8.21
C TYR A 934 -28.88 39.83 -7.56
N TYR A 935 -29.63 39.39 -6.54
CA TYR A 935 -30.57 40.26 -5.82
C TYR A 935 -29.87 41.43 -5.12
N LEU A 936 -28.68 41.19 -4.54
CA LEU A 936 -27.86 42.21 -3.90
C LEU A 936 -27.10 43.09 -4.91
N GLY A 937 -27.23 42.83 -6.21
CA GLY A 937 -26.56 43.60 -7.25
C GLY A 937 -25.06 43.35 -7.36
N TRP A 938 -24.53 42.26 -6.78
CA TRP A 938 -23.12 41.90 -6.91
C TRP A 938 -22.86 41.25 -8.27
N TRP A 939 -23.83 40.46 -8.75
CA TRP A 939 -23.79 39.80 -10.06
C TRP A 939 -24.86 40.39 -10.98
N HIS A 940 -24.53 40.54 -12.26
CA HIS A 940 -25.38 41.20 -13.26
C HIS A 940 -25.68 40.31 -14.47
N SER A 941 -24.90 39.25 -14.69
CA SER A 941 -25.01 38.37 -15.84
C SER A 941 -24.83 36.89 -15.46
N VAL A 942 -25.36 35.98 -16.28
CA VAL A 942 -25.10 34.53 -16.15
C VAL A 942 -23.61 34.18 -16.28
N TRP A 943 -22.82 35.07 -16.91
CA TRP A 943 -21.37 34.92 -17.06
C TRP A 943 -20.58 35.17 -15.77
N ASP A 944 -21.19 35.76 -14.74
CA ASP A 944 -20.56 35.95 -13.43
C ASP A 944 -20.32 34.60 -12.72
N ILE A 945 -21.11 33.56 -13.02
CA ILE A 945 -20.92 32.21 -12.47
C ILE A 945 -19.61 31.57 -12.99
N PRO A 946 -19.38 31.44 -14.31
CA PRO A 946 -18.08 30.99 -14.82
C PRO A 946 -16.90 31.84 -14.36
N LYS A 947 -17.08 33.18 -14.29
CA LYS A 947 -16.06 34.10 -13.77
C LYS A 947 -15.72 33.77 -12.31
N TYR A 948 -16.72 33.62 -11.45
CA TYR A 948 -16.55 33.21 -10.07
C TYR A 948 -15.75 31.90 -9.97
N PHE A 949 -16.09 30.86 -10.73
CA PHE A 949 -15.33 29.62 -10.71
C PHE A 949 -13.87 29.80 -11.16
N LYS A 950 -13.61 30.66 -12.15
CA LYS A 950 -12.25 31.02 -12.56
C LYS A 950 -11.48 31.68 -11.41
N ASP A 951 -12.13 32.59 -10.69
CA ASP A 951 -11.53 33.30 -9.56
C ASP A 951 -11.26 32.35 -8.38
N VAL A 952 -12.16 31.38 -8.12
CA VAL A 952 -11.95 30.32 -7.12
C VAL A 952 -10.76 29.43 -7.47
N VAL A 953 -10.62 29.02 -8.74
CA VAL A 953 -9.47 28.23 -9.19
C VAL A 953 -8.17 29.05 -9.05
N GLY A 954 -8.21 30.34 -9.40
CA GLY A 954 -7.09 31.25 -9.18
C GLY A 954 -6.70 31.38 -7.70
N TYR A 955 -7.69 31.50 -6.81
CA TYR A 955 -7.49 31.54 -5.37
C TYR A 955 -6.85 30.26 -4.83
N GLU A 956 -7.39 29.09 -5.19
CA GLU A 956 -6.85 27.78 -4.77
C GLU A 956 -5.41 27.56 -5.25
N ALA A 957 -5.07 28.04 -6.46
CA ALA A 957 -3.71 28.02 -6.96
C ALA A 957 -2.77 28.95 -6.17
N ALA A 958 -3.24 30.15 -5.81
CA ALA A 958 -2.47 31.12 -5.04
C ALA A 958 -2.15 30.62 -3.62
N VAL A 959 -3.05 29.86 -3.00
CA VAL A 959 -2.85 29.31 -1.64
C VAL A 959 -2.24 27.90 -1.61
N ALA A 960 -1.82 27.36 -2.76
CA ALA A 960 -1.30 25.99 -2.85
C ALA A 960 -0.04 25.76 -1.98
N ASN A 961 0.79 26.79 -1.82
CA ASN A 961 2.02 26.76 -1.02
C ASN A 961 1.84 27.31 0.41
N ALA A 962 0.62 27.69 0.79
CA ALA A 962 0.36 28.17 2.15
C ALA A 962 0.61 27.04 3.16
N THR A 963 1.22 27.36 4.29
CA THR A 963 1.48 26.43 5.39
C THR A 963 0.62 26.79 6.60
N HIS A 964 0.23 25.78 7.39
CA HIS A 964 -0.50 26.00 8.64
C HIS A 964 -0.01 25.03 9.73
N PRO A 965 0.25 25.50 10.97
CA PRO A 965 0.76 24.66 12.06
C PRO A 965 -0.12 23.45 12.38
N TYR A 966 -1.44 23.60 12.31
CA TYR A 966 -2.42 22.51 12.52
C TYR A 966 -2.78 21.72 11.25
N SER A 967 -2.08 21.93 10.14
CA SER A 967 -2.28 21.10 8.95
C SER A 967 -1.92 19.63 9.23
N SER A 968 -2.64 18.70 8.59
CA SER A 968 -2.42 17.27 8.74
C SER A 968 -2.50 16.55 7.39
N LYS A 969 -1.78 15.43 7.29
CA LYS A 969 -1.77 14.62 6.07
C LYS A 969 -2.98 13.69 6.05
N TRP A 970 -3.58 13.51 4.89
CA TRP A 970 -4.80 12.69 4.69
C TRP A 970 -4.73 11.29 5.30
N TRP A 971 -3.56 10.63 5.19
CA TRP A 971 -3.36 9.26 5.69
C TRP A 971 -3.42 9.16 7.22
N SER A 972 -3.24 10.29 7.92
CA SER A 972 -3.22 10.34 9.38
C SER A 972 -4.62 10.41 10.02
N TRP A 973 -5.64 10.80 9.24
CA TRP A 973 -6.96 11.10 9.78
C TRP A 973 -7.69 9.89 10.37
N PRO A 974 -7.78 8.71 9.72
CA PRO A 974 -8.48 7.56 10.31
C PRO A 974 -7.92 7.13 11.66
N PHE A 975 -6.69 7.54 11.97
CA PHE A 975 -5.95 7.16 13.17
C PHE A 975 -5.90 8.27 14.23
N LEU A 976 -6.51 9.45 13.99
CA LEU A 976 -6.48 10.59 14.91
C LEU A 976 -5.06 11.06 15.31
N LEU A 977 -4.06 10.87 14.43
CA LEU A 977 -2.66 11.18 14.80
C LEU A 977 -2.37 12.68 14.90
N ARG A 978 -3.15 13.52 14.19
CA ARG A 978 -2.97 14.98 14.23
C ARG A 978 -4.31 15.74 14.12
N PRO A 979 -5.13 15.71 15.18
CA PRO A 979 -6.37 16.46 15.24
C PRO A 979 -6.13 17.97 15.34
N VAL A 980 -7.15 18.76 15.01
CA VAL A 980 -7.06 20.23 14.93
C VAL A 980 -7.63 20.87 16.20
N TRP A 981 -6.93 21.86 16.74
CA TRP A 981 -7.47 22.73 17.78
C TRP A 981 -8.25 23.87 17.15
N TYR A 982 -9.52 23.99 17.52
CA TYR A 982 -10.38 25.09 17.07
C TYR A 982 -10.23 26.28 18.03
N HIS A 983 -9.98 25.98 19.31
CA HIS A 983 -9.82 26.96 20.35
C HIS A 983 -9.00 26.41 21.52
N PHE A 984 -8.13 27.22 22.13
CA PHE A 984 -7.45 26.89 23.38
C PHE A 984 -7.03 28.19 24.10
N LYS A 985 -7.57 28.44 25.30
CA LYS A 985 -7.21 29.57 26.16
C LYS A 985 -7.32 29.21 27.64
N ASP A 986 -6.60 29.95 28.47
CA ASP A 986 -6.77 29.91 29.93
C ASP A 986 -8.07 30.61 30.33
N VAL A 987 -8.70 30.14 31.41
CA VAL A 987 -9.88 30.82 31.96
C VAL A 987 -9.44 32.18 32.53
N PRO A 988 -10.11 33.30 32.19
CA PRO A 988 -9.74 34.60 32.73
C PRO A 988 -9.76 34.61 34.26
N GLY A 989 -8.63 34.94 34.89
CA GLY A 989 -8.49 34.97 36.35
C GLY A 989 -8.22 33.61 37.01
N ASP A 990 -8.16 32.50 36.25
CA ASP A 990 -7.85 31.16 36.76
C ASP A 990 -6.96 30.37 35.78
N SER A 991 -5.65 30.38 36.04
CA SER A 991 -4.67 29.66 35.21
C SER A 991 -4.66 28.15 35.43
N SER A 992 -5.37 27.64 36.45
CA SER A 992 -5.51 26.22 36.72
C SER A 992 -6.56 25.54 35.83
N HIS A 993 -7.44 26.33 35.20
CA HIS A 993 -8.44 25.86 34.25
C HIS A 993 -8.21 26.40 32.84
N VAL A 994 -8.59 25.60 31.84
CA VAL A 994 -8.50 25.95 30.42
C VAL A 994 -9.83 25.69 29.72
N VAL A 995 -10.08 26.44 28.65
CA VAL A 995 -11.17 26.21 27.71
C VAL A 995 -10.56 25.79 26.38
N GLY A 996 -10.85 24.56 25.97
CA GLY A 996 -10.36 24.00 24.70
C GLY A 996 -11.51 23.46 23.86
N VAL A 997 -11.47 23.71 22.54
CA VAL A 997 -12.33 23.05 21.56
C VAL A 997 -11.45 22.23 20.63
N TRP A 998 -11.55 20.92 20.76
CA TRP A 998 -10.72 19.93 20.07
C TRP A 998 -11.50 19.24 18.95
N GLY A 999 -11.10 19.45 17.70
CA GLY A 999 -11.68 18.81 16.51
C GLY A 999 -11.27 17.34 16.31
N GLY A 1000 -11.06 16.61 17.41
CA GLY A 1000 -10.88 15.15 17.41
C GLY A 1000 -12.18 14.43 17.77
N GLY A 1001 -12.36 13.20 17.28
CA GLY A 1001 -13.55 12.42 17.57
C GLY A 1001 -13.32 11.32 18.61
N ASN A 1002 -14.27 10.39 18.70
CA ASN A 1002 -14.19 9.27 19.64
C ASN A 1002 -13.23 8.20 19.09
N PRO A 1003 -12.05 7.93 19.71
CA PRO A 1003 -11.03 7.08 19.11
C PRO A 1003 -11.50 5.67 18.76
N LEU A 1004 -12.36 5.08 19.59
CA LEU A 1004 -12.93 3.76 19.32
C LEU A 1004 -13.84 3.74 18.09
N LEU A 1005 -14.63 4.81 17.90
CA LEU A 1005 -15.49 4.93 16.72
C LEU A 1005 -14.68 5.16 15.44
N TRP A 1006 -13.57 5.91 15.52
CA TRP A 1006 -12.70 6.18 14.38
C TRP A 1006 -11.93 4.94 13.96
N TRP A 1007 -11.18 4.35 14.88
CA TRP A 1007 -10.36 3.16 14.61
C TRP A 1007 -11.24 1.94 14.34
N GLY A 1008 -12.32 1.76 15.09
CA GLY A 1008 -13.31 0.73 14.85
C GLY A 1008 -14.04 0.91 13.52
N GLY A 1009 -14.36 2.16 13.15
CA GLY A 1009 -14.92 2.50 11.84
C GLY A 1009 -13.99 2.12 10.70
N PHE A 1010 -12.71 2.43 10.81
CA PHE A 1010 -11.71 2.07 9.81
C PHE A 1010 -11.57 0.54 9.66
N VAL A 1011 -11.47 -0.20 10.78
CA VAL A 1011 -11.47 -1.66 10.77
C VAL A 1011 -12.76 -2.20 10.13
N ALA A 1012 -13.91 -1.62 10.44
CA ALA A 1012 -15.18 -2.06 9.88
C ALA A 1012 -15.31 -1.78 8.37
N ILE A 1013 -14.62 -0.78 7.83
CA ILE A 1013 -14.50 -0.60 6.37
C ILE A 1013 -13.73 -1.78 5.76
N LEU A 1014 -12.65 -2.25 6.37
CA LEU A 1014 -11.92 -3.44 5.90
C LEU A 1014 -12.81 -4.70 5.96
N VAL A 1015 -13.59 -4.86 7.03
CA VAL A 1015 -14.59 -5.94 7.14
C VAL A 1015 -15.66 -5.78 6.05
N ALA A 1016 -16.11 -4.57 5.74
CA ALA A 1016 -17.06 -4.30 4.68
C ALA A 1016 -16.48 -4.58 3.28
N VAL A 1017 -15.19 -4.33 3.03
CA VAL A 1017 -14.49 -4.76 1.80
C VAL A 1017 -14.53 -6.28 1.70
N ALA A 1018 -14.10 -6.98 2.74
CA ALA A 1018 -14.06 -8.44 2.76
C ALA A 1018 -15.46 -9.05 2.54
N ARG A 1019 -16.49 -8.51 3.22
CA ARG A 1019 -17.88 -8.92 3.05
C ARG A 1019 -18.43 -8.57 1.67
N GLY A 1020 -18.10 -7.39 1.14
CA GLY A 1020 -18.49 -6.95 -0.20
C GLY A 1020 -17.94 -7.87 -1.28
N VAL A 1021 -16.69 -8.31 -1.16
CA VAL A 1021 -16.08 -9.30 -2.05
C VAL A 1021 -16.69 -10.68 -1.83
N ARG A 1022 -16.78 -11.13 -0.57
CA ARG A 1022 -17.22 -12.48 -0.17
C ARG A 1022 -18.68 -12.75 -0.53
N GLU A 1023 -19.58 -11.87 -0.12
CA GLU A 1023 -21.03 -12.05 -0.15
C GLU A 1023 -21.70 -11.21 -1.25
N ARG A 1024 -20.99 -10.28 -1.88
CA ARG A 1024 -21.59 -9.27 -2.78
C ARG A 1024 -22.72 -8.52 -2.06
N HIS A 1025 -22.49 -8.12 -0.82
CA HIS A 1025 -23.47 -7.39 -0.02
C HIS A 1025 -23.56 -5.92 -0.46
N LEU A 1026 -24.73 -5.46 -0.94
CA LEU A 1026 -24.89 -4.13 -1.55
C LEU A 1026 -24.48 -3.00 -0.61
N ALA A 1027 -24.95 -3.03 0.64
CA ALA A 1027 -24.66 -1.96 1.58
C ALA A 1027 -23.16 -1.89 1.91
N SER A 1028 -22.47 -3.04 1.98
CA SER A 1028 -21.02 -3.06 2.17
C SER A 1028 -20.29 -2.41 1.00
N VAL A 1029 -20.68 -2.75 -0.24
CA VAL A 1029 -20.08 -2.15 -1.44
C VAL A 1029 -20.36 -0.64 -1.48
N PHE A 1030 -21.58 -0.21 -1.16
CA PHE A 1030 -21.94 1.22 -1.08
C PHE A 1030 -21.09 1.98 -0.07
N LEU A 1031 -20.97 1.47 1.16
CA LEU A 1031 -20.21 2.12 2.22
C LEU A 1031 -18.73 2.20 1.90
N VAL A 1032 -18.15 1.16 1.31
CA VAL A 1032 -16.76 1.16 0.85
C VAL A 1032 -16.56 2.17 -0.28
N THR A 1033 -17.46 2.22 -1.27
CA THR A 1033 -17.37 3.21 -2.36
C THR A 1033 -17.49 4.65 -1.82
N ALA A 1034 -18.46 4.90 -0.94
CA ALA A 1034 -18.63 6.21 -0.30
C ALA A 1034 -17.37 6.60 0.50
N PHE A 1035 -16.81 5.69 1.28
CA PHE A 1035 -15.57 5.92 2.03
C PHE A 1035 -14.39 6.25 1.10
N VAL A 1036 -14.12 5.39 0.11
CA VAL A 1036 -12.95 5.52 -0.78
C VAL A 1036 -13.00 6.80 -1.59
N LEU A 1037 -14.17 7.14 -2.16
CA LEU A 1037 -14.30 8.36 -2.98
C LEU A 1037 -14.07 9.64 -2.16
N HIS A 1038 -14.50 9.69 -0.91
CA HIS A 1038 -14.29 10.85 -0.04
C HIS A 1038 -12.93 10.85 0.67
N TYR A 1039 -12.21 9.72 0.70
CA TYR A 1039 -10.94 9.59 1.42
C TYR A 1039 -9.72 9.67 0.49
N VAL A 1040 -9.70 8.89 -0.58
CA VAL A 1040 -8.50 8.74 -1.43
C VAL A 1040 -8.23 10.00 -2.25
N VAL A 1041 -9.24 10.81 -2.57
CA VAL A 1041 -9.08 12.06 -3.31
C VAL A 1041 -8.03 12.99 -2.68
N TRP A 1042 -7.95 13.00 -1.34
CA TRP A 1042 -7.00 13.82 -0.60
C TRP A 1042 -5.54 13.41 -0.77
N SER A 1043 -5.28 12.21 -1.29
CA SER A 1043 -3.93 11.79 -1.64
C SER A 1043 -3.33 12.53 -2.83
N TRP A 1044 -4.18 13.16 -3.64
CA TRP A 1044 -3.81 13.90 -4.86
C TRP A 1044 -3.74 15.41 -4.64
N ILE A 1045 -4.18 15.90 -3.49
CA ILE A 1045 -4.26 17.34 -3.19
C ILE A 1045 -3.03 17.75 -2.38
N GLY A 1046 -2.17 18.56 -3.02
CA GLY A 1046 -0.87 18.99 -2.46
C GLY A 1046 -0.91 20.21 -1.53
N ARG A 1047 -2.03 20.95 -1.48
CA ARG A 1047 -2.19 22.13 -0.63
C ARG A 1047 -2.34 21.78 0.86
N THR A 1048 -2.40 22.79 1.72
CA THR A 1048 -2.70 22.58 3.14
C THR A 1048 -4.07 21.92 3.34
N LEU A 1049 -4.06 20.84 4.13
CA LEU A 1049 -5.24 20.02 4.47
C LEU A 1049 -5.40 19.89 5.98
N PHE A 1050 -6.63 19.57 6.39
CA PHE A 1050 -7.05 19.47 7.79
C PHE A 1050 -7.93 18.24 8.02
N GLN A 1051 -8.01 17.79 9.27
CA GLN A 1051 -8.72 16.54 9.61
C GLN A 1051 -10.22 16.57 9.32
N TYR A 1052 -10.90 17.72 9.39
CA TYR A 1052 -12.34 17.82 9.14
C TYR A 1052 -12.75 17.42 7.70
N HIS A 1053 -11.82 17.40 6.75
CA HIS A 1053 -12.05 16.86 5.39
C HIS A 1053 -12.41 15.37 5.39
N TYR A 1054 -12.11 14.65 6.48
CA TYR A 1054 -12.43 13.24 6.67
C TYR A 1054 -13.90 12.98 7.04
N LEU A 1055 -14.66 13.99 7.47
CA LEU A 1055 -16.02 13.86 8.00
C LEU A 1055 -17.00 12.99 7.17
N PRO A 1056 -17.10 13.11 5.83
CA PRO A 1056 -17.97 12.24 5.02
C PRO A 1056 -17.48 10.78 4.96
N SER A 1057 -16.17 10.56 4.95
CA SER A 1057 -15.58 9.22 5.02
C SER A 1057 -15.82 8.60 6.39
N LEU A 1058 -15.71 9.40 7.46
CA LEU A 1058 -16.07 8.99 8.82
C LEU A 1058 -17.54 8.58 8.89
N TYR A 1059 -18.48 9.35 8.32
CA TYR A 1059 -19.89 8.97 8.27
C TYR A 1059 -20.10 7.56 7.68
N ALA A 1060 -19.46 7.26 6.54
CA ALA A 1060 -19.52 5.94 5.92
C ALA A 1060 -18.88 4.83 6.79
N SER A 1061 -17.78 5.12 7.48
CA SER A 1061 -17.10 4.16 8.34
C SER A 1061 -17.89 3.85 9.63
N LEU A 1062 -18.59 4.84 10.21
CA LEU A 1062 -19.50 4.64 11.34
C LEU A 1062 -20.67 3.72 10.97
N PHE A 1063 -21.22 3.86 9.76
CA PHE A 1063 -22.24 2.93 9.25
C PHE A 1063 -21.71 1.51 9.04
N ALA A 1064 -20.47 1.38 8.56
CA ALA A 1064 -19.83 0.08 8.41
C ALA A 1064 -19.60 -0.59 9.78
N LEU A 1065 -19.19 0.19 10.79
CA LEU A 1065 -19.06 -0.27 12.18
C LEU A 1065 -20.41 -0.72 12.74
N ALA A 1066 -21.44 0.12 12.61
CA ALA A 1066 -22.77 -0.18 13.09
C ALA A 1066 -23.36 -1.46 12.45
N MET A 1067 -23.15 -1.65 11.14
CA MET A 1067 -23.50 -2.88 10.44
C MET A 1067 -22.73 -4.09 11.01
N THR A 1068 -21.43 -3.95 11.21
CA THR A 1068 -20.57 -5.02 11.72
C THR A 1068 -20.98 -5.44 13.13
N LEU A 1069 -21.18 -4.48 14.03
CA LEU A 1069 -21.65 -4.73 15.40
C LEU A 1069 -23.03 -5.39 15.41
N ALA A 1070 -23.95 -4.95 14.56
CA ALA A 1070 -25.29 -5.54 14.49
C ALA A 1070 -25.28 -7.01 14.02
N VAL A 1071 -24.36 -7.37 13.12
CA VAL A 1071 -24.19 -8.77 12.70
C VAL A 1071 -23.51 -9.57 13.82
N LEU A 1072 -22.45 -9.05 14.43
CA LEU A 1072 -21.75 -9.69 15.56
C LEU A 1072 -22.67 -10.00 16.74
N TRP A 1073 -23.68 -9.17 16.99
CA TRP A 1073 -24.69 -9.42 18.04
C TRP A 1073 -25.43 -10.76 17.88
N ARG A 1074 -25.49 -11.27 16.64
CA ARG A 1074 -26.29 -12.44 16.24
C ARG A 1074 -25.46 -13.58 15.67
N ALA A 1075 -24.25 -13.31 15.19
CA ALA A 1075 -23.39 -14.28 14.53
C ALA A 1075 -23.00 -15.41 15.49
N SER A 1076 -23.23 -16.67 15.08
CA SER A 1076 -22.83 -17.81 15.91
C SER A 1076 -21.30 -17.96 15.92
N ALA A 1077 -20.77 -18.67 16.91
CA ALA A 1077 -19.34 -18.99 16.94
C ALA A 1077 -18.91 -19.87 15.76
N ASP A 1078 -19.82 -20.58 15.07
CA ASP A 1078 -19.49 -21.36 13.87
C ASP A 1078 -19.23 -20.47 12.63
N GLU A 1079 -19.63 -19.20 12.66
CA GLU A 1079 -19.43 -18.25 11.56
C GLU A 1079 -18.02 -17.62 11.60
N GLY A 1080 -17.00 -18.39 11.20
CA GLY A 1080 -15.59 -18.01 11.37
C GLY A 1080 -15.18 -16.65 10.78
N PHE A 1081 -15.84 -16.18 9.71
CA PHE A 1081 -15.63 -14.82 9.19
C PHE A 1081 -15.98 -13.74 10.22
N TRP A 1082 -17.12 -13.88 10.90
CA TRP A 1082 -17.58 -12.91 11.90
C TRP A 1082 -16.82 -13.05 13.20
N VAL A 1083 -16.35 -14.25 13.55
CA VAL A 1083 -15.36 -14.41 14.63
C VAL A 1083 -14.09 -13.60 14.31
N GLY A 1084 -13.57 -13.73 13.08
CA GLY A 1084 -12.50 -12.90 12.52
C GLY A 1084 -12.74 -11.40 12.65
N ALA A 1085 -13.93 -10.93 12.26
CA ALA A 1085 -14.31 -9.53 12.36
C ALA A 1085 -14.34 -9.02 13.82
N GLY A 1086 -14.82 -9.84 14.77
CA GLY A 1086 -14.79 -9.50 16.18
C GLY A 1086 -13.36 -9.37 16.73
N ILE A 1087 -12.43 -10.21 16.27
CA ILE A 1087 -11.01 -10.13 16.63
C ILE A 1087 -10.40 -8.84 16.10
N ALA A 1088 -10.70 -8.50 14.84
CA ALA A 1088 -10.21 -7.25 14.26
C ALA A 1088 -10.70 -6.02 15.06
N LEU A 1089 -11.93 -6.06 15.60
CA LEU A 1089 -12.47 -5.00 16.45
C LEU A 1089 -11.91 -5.01 17.90
N LEU A 1090 -11.16 -6.02 18.33
CA LEU A 1090 -10.40 -5.94 19.58
C LEU A 1090 -9.20 -4.99 19.45
N VAL A 1091 -8.58 -4.91 18.27
CA VAL A 1091 -7.40 -4.06 18.02
C VAL A 1091 -7.60 -2.59 18.46
N PRO A 1092 -8.68 -1.89 18.06
CA PRO A 1092 -8.91 -0.50 18.51
C PRO A 1092 -9.35 -0.36 19.98
N LEU A 1093 -9.83 -1.43 20.63
CA LEU A 1093 -10.24 -1.38 22.03
C LEU A 1093 -9.04 -1.20 22.97
N LEU A 1094 -7.94 -1.90 22.72
CA LEU A 1094 -6.74 -1.83 23.56
C LEU A 1094 -6.23 -0.38 23.72
N PRO A 1095 -5.85 0.34 22.65
CA PRO A 1095 -5.36 1.70 22.80
C PRO A 1095 -6.42 2.63 23.38
N THR A 1096 -7.71 2.44 23.07
CA THR A 1096 -8.77 3.29 23.65
C THR A 1096 -8.87 3.11 25.18
N LEU A 1097 -8.69 1.88 25.68
CA LEU A 1097 -8.73 1.58 27.11
C LEU A 1097 -7.47 2.07 27.84
N LEU A 1098 -6.31 2.00 27.18
CA LEU A 1098 -5.05 2.48 27.74
C LEU A 1098 -5.02 4.00 27.95
N GLY A 1099 -5.71 4.77 27.08
CA GLY A 1099 -5.74 6.22 27.15
C GLY A 1099 -6.21 6.77 28.52
N PRO A 1100 -7.46 6.54 28.94
CA PRO A 1100 -7.97 7.04 30.21
C PRO A 1100 -7.55 6.18 31.41
N PHE A 1101 -7.18 4.92 31.20
CA PHE A 1101 -6.86 3.96 32.28
C PHE A 1101 -5.62 3.10 31.95
N PRO A 1102 -4.38 3.61 32.03
CA PRO A 1102 -3.20 2.86 31.58
C PRO A 1102 -3.01 1.50 32.28
N ARG A 1103 -3.23 1.45 33.60
CA ARG A 1103 -3.05 0.23 34.41
C ARG A 1103 -4.25 -0.72 34.35
N TRP A 1104 -5.46 -0.18 34.49
CA TRP A 1104 -6.70 -0.98 34.49
C TRP A 1104 -7.15 -1.37 33.09
N GLY A 1105 -6.79 -0.59 32.07
CA GLY A 1105 -7.15 -0.81 30.68
C GLY A 1105 -6.62 -2.12 30.14
N ILE A 1106 -5.40 -2.52 30.50
CA ILE A 1106 -4.82 -3.82 30.14
C ILE A 1106 -5.64 -4.96 30.76
N LEU A 1107 -6.00 -4.85 32.03
CA LEU A 1107 -6.78 -5.88 32.73
C LEU A 1107 -8.19 -6.02 32.14
N VAL A 1108 -8.86 -4.89 31.87
CA VAL A 1108 -10.18 -4.86 31.22
C VAL A 1108 -10.09 -5.43 29.81
N PHE A 1109 -9.06 -5.06 29.04
CA PHE A 1109 -8.86 -5.60 27.70
C PHE A 1109 -8.62 -7.12 27.73
N ALA A 1110 -7.73 -7.60 28.61
CA ALA A 1110 -7.47 -9.02 28.79
C ALA A 1110 -8.74 -9.79 29.21
N ALA A 1111 -9.58 -9.21 30.07
CA ALA A 1111 -10.87 -9.80 30.43
C ALA A 1111 -11.83 -9.88 29.23
N ILE A 1112 -11.91 -8.84 28.40
CA ILE A 1112 -12.73 -8.84 27.18
C ILE A 1112 -12.23 -9.92 26.20
N VAL A 1113 -10.92 -9.99 25.95
CA VAL A 1113 -10.29 -11.00 25.08
C VAL A 1113 -10.56 -12.41 25.61
N GLY A 1114 -10.38 -12.62 26.92
CA GLY A 1114 -10.62 -13.90 27.58
C GLY A 1114 -12.09 -14.34 27.50
N LEU A 1115 -13.04 -13.42 27.76
CA LEU A 1115 -14.47 -13.69 27.64
C LEU A 1115 -14.88 -13.99 26.20
N TYR A 1116 -14.34 -13.25 25.24
CA TYR A 1116 -14.61 -13.48 23.81
C TYR A 1116 -14.06 -14.84 23.36
N GLY A 1117 -12.82 -15.17 23.72
CA GLY A 1117 -12.22 -16.47 23.46
C GLY A 1117 -12.97 -17.62 24.11
N ALA A 1118 -13.38 -17.47 25.38
CA ALA A 1118 -14.20 -18.46 26.09
C ALA A 1118 -15.55 -18.67 25.40
N ALA A 1119 -16.21 -17.60 24.94
CA ALA A 1119 -17.47 -17.69 24.21
C ALA A 1119 -17.34 -18.42 22.85
N ILE A 1120 -16.17 -18.34 22.20
CA ILE A 1120 -15.88 -19.08 20.97
C ILE A 1120 -15.63 -20.57 21.29
N VAL A 1121 -14.75 -20.84 22.26
CA VAL A 1121 -14.27 -22.21 22.57
C VAL A 1121 -15.37 -23.05 23.23
N TYR A 1122 -16.08 -22.47 24.20
CA TYR A 1122 -17.03 -23.19 25.04
C TYR A 1122 -18.49 -23.04 24.58
N GLN A 1123 -18.74 -22.83 23.28
CA GLN A 1123 -20.10 -22.62 22.75
C GLN A 1123 -21.11 -23.75 23.07
N ARG A 1124 -20.62 -24.96 23.38
CA ARG A 1124 -21.45 -26.11 23.79
C ARG A 1124 -21.76 -26.13 25.29
N SER A 1125 -21.11 -25.27 26.08
CA SER A 1125 -21.36 -25.12 27.51
C SER A 1125 -22.66 -24.35 27.74
N PRO A 1126 -23.51 -24.76 28.71
CA PRO A 1126 -24.70 -24.00 29.12
C PRO A 1126 -24.40 -22.54 29.49
N LEU A 1127 -23.18 -22.25 29.96
CA LEU A 1127 -22.74 -20.92 30.35
C LEU A 1127 -22.47 -19.98 29.15
N PHE A 1128 -22.23 -20.52 27.96
CA PHE A 1128 -21.81 -19.77 26.76
C PHE A 1128 -22.69 -20.04 25.53
N GLN A 1129 -23.99 -20.33 25.73
CA GLN A 1129 -24.94 -20.57 24.62
C GLN A 1129 -25.32 -19.33 23.78
N TRP A 1130 -24.63 -18.21 23.96
CA TRP A 1130 -24.95 -16.93 23.31
C TRP A 1130 -23.88 -16.55 22.28
N PRO A 1131 -24.24 -15.78 21.23
CA PRO A 1131 -23.30 -15.32 20.21
C PRO A 1131 -22.05 -14.64 20.81
N PRO A 1132 -20.81 -15.08 20.47
CA PRO A 1132 -19.60 -14.52 21.07
C PRO A 1132 -19.44 -13.02 20.76
N GLY A 1133 -19.91 -12.59 19.59
CA GLY A 1133 -19.82 -11.19 19.17
C GLY A 1133 -20.56 -10.21 20.08
N ARG A 1134 -21.49 -10.66 20.94
CA ARG A 1134 -22.12 -9.79 21.95
C ARG A 1134 -21.11 -9.23 22.95
N VAL A 1135 -20.04 -9.96 23.30
CA VAL A 1135 -18.96 -9.45 24.15
C VAL A 1135 -18.36 -8.18 23.54
N ILE A 1136 -18.04 -8.24 22.24
CA ILE A 1136 -17.50 -7.11 21.49
C ILE A 1136 -18.49 -5.95 21.43
N VAL A 1137 -19.77 -6.23 21.12
CA VAL A 1137 -20.78 -5.17 20.99
C VAL A 1137 -21.04 -4.45 22.32
N VAL A 1138 -21.11 -5.18 23.44
CA VAL A 1138 -21.26 -4.58 24.77
C VAL A 1138 -20.03 -3.75 25.13
N ALA A 1139 -18.82 -4.29 24.90
CA ALA A 1139 -17.59 -3.54 25.14
C ALA A 1139 -17.55 -2.24 24.33
N TYR A 1140 -17.91 -2.29 23.05
CA TYR A 1140 -18.01 -1.10 22.19
C TYR A 1140 -19.01 -0.08 22.72
N ALA A 1141 -20.22 -0.52 23.09
CA ALA A 1141 -21.25 0.38 23.62
C ALA A 1141 -20.78 1.10 24.89
N VAL A 1142 -20.21 0.36 25.85
CA VAL A 1142 -19.74 0.91 27.13
C VAL A 1142 -18.56 1.85 26.91
N VAL A 1143 -17.54 1.43 26.15
CA VAL A 1143 -16.33 2.23 25.93
C VAL A 1143 -16.64 3.47 25.08
N THR A 1144 -17.53 3.40 24.09
CA THR A 1144 -17.96 4.59 23.34
C THR A 1144 -18.60 5.64 24.25
N VAL A 1145 -19.49 5.24 25.17
CA VAL A 1145 -20.13 6.16 26.12
C VAL A 1145 -19.13 6.70 27.13
N ALA A 1146 -18.22 5.86 27.65
CA ALA A 1146 -17.16 6.32 28.53
C ALA A 1146 -16.24 7.34 27.85
N SER A 1147 -15.84 7.10 26.60
CA SER A 1147 -15.06 8.03 25.79
C SER A 1147 -15.81 9.33 25.51
N LEU A 1148 -17.12 9.27 25.25
CA LEU A 1148 -17.95 10.47 25.13
C LEU A 1148 -17.87 11.30 26.41
N ILE A 1149 -18.15 10.72 27.58
CA ILE A 1149 -18.11 11.45 28.86
C ILE A 1149 -16.70 12.03 29.11
N TYR A 1150 -15.67 11.24 28.80
CA TYR A 1150 -14.28 11.64 28.98
C TYR A 1150 -13.91 12.85 28.13
N PHE A 1151 -14.21 12.85 26.83
CA PHE A 1151 -13.81 13.91 25.90
C PHE A 1151 -14.82 15.06 25.75
N TYR A 1152 -16.06 14.89 26.19
CA TYR A 1152 -17.12 15.90 26.01
C TYR A 1152 -16.76 17.30 26.51
N PRO A 1153 -16.06 17.52 27.64
CA PRO A 1153 -15.65 18.86 28.06
C PRO A 1153 -14.84 19.61 27.00
N ILE A 1154 -13.91 18.93 26.32
CA ILE A 1154 -13.06 19.54 25.28
C ILE A 1154 -13.71 19.55 23.88
N TRP A 1155 -14.88 18.92 23.70
CA TRP A 1155 -15.73 19.09 22.53
C TRP A 1155 -16.77 20.20 22.73
N SER A 1156 -17.22 20.36 23.97
CA SER A 1156 -18.21 21.37 24.36
C SER A 1156 -17.59 22.75 24.63
N GLY A 1157 -16.28 22.84 24.80
CA GLY A 1157 -15.63 24.07 25.26
C GLY A 1157 -15.98 24.40 26.71
N ALA A 1158 -16.27 23.38 27.52
CA ALA A 1158 -16.47 23.54 28.95
C ALA A 1158 -15.12 23.78 29.65
N PRO A 1159 -15.04 24.67 30.65
CA PRO A 1159 -13.85 24.82 31.47
C PRO A 1159 -13.45 23.50 32.13
N ILE A 1160 -12.16 23.14 32.06
CA ILE A 1160 -11.62 21.94 32.67
C ILE A 1160 -10.25 22.24 33.31
N ALA A 1161 -9.94 21.58 34.42
CA ALA A 1161 -8.64 21.70 35.06
C ALA A 1161 -7.51 21.28 34.10
N ARG A 1162 -6.36 21.96 34.17
CA ARG A 1162 -5.25 21.79 33.21
C ARG A 1162 -4.64 20.39 33.25
N ASP A 1163 -4.58 19.77 34.41
CA ASP A 1163 -4.17 18.37 34.58
C ASP A 1163 -5.13 17.41 33.87
N ALA A 1164 -6.43 17.62 34.04
CA ALA A 1164 -7.48 16.86 33.38
C ALA A 1164 -7.49 17.09 31.85
N TYR A 1165 -7.20 18.31 31.40
CA TYR A 1165 -6.93 18.60 29.99
C TYR A 1165 -5.74 17.77 29.49
N SER A 1166 -4.59 17.85 30.16
CA SER A 1166 -3.35 17.14 29.78
C SER A 1166 -3.56 15.63 29.71
N ALA A 1167 -4.35 15.04 30.61
CA ALA A 1167 -4.68 13.62 30.58
C ALA A 1167 -5.41 13.19 29.27
N ARG A 1168 -6.14 14.09 28.62
CA ARG A 1168 -6.86 13.86 27.36
C ARG A 1168 -5.98 14.04 26.12
N MET A 1169 -4.76 14.53 26.29
CA MET A 1169 -3.84 14.87 25.20
C MET A 1169 -3.04 13.65 24.73
N TRP A 1170 -3.76 12.58 24.38
CA TRP A 1170 -3.16 11.30 23.98
C TRP A 1170 -2.21 11.44 22.77
N PHE A 1171 -2.43 12.42 21.90
CA PHE A 1171 -1.83 12.45 20.56
C PHE A 1171 -0.77 13.54 20.35
N GLN A 1172 -0.37 14.29 21.40
CA GLN A 1172 0.46 15.49 21.23
C GLN A 1172 1.92 15.23 20.81
N ALA A 1173 2.42 13.99 20.91
CA ALA A 1173 3.81 13.65 20.57
C ALA A 1173 3.93 12.53 19.50
N GLY A 1174 2.84 12.22 18.78
CA GLY A 1174 2.81 11.15 17.79
C GLY A 1174 2.80 9.73 18.39
N PRO A 1175 2.77 8.68 17.55
CA PRO A 1175 2.67 7.29 18.02
C PRO A 1175 3.91 6.81 18.79
N ALA A 1176 5.07 7.45 18.61
CA ALA A 1176 6.35 7.05 19.21
C ALA A 1176 6.45 7.26 20.73
N HIS A 1177 5.50 7.97 21.34
CA HIS A 1177 5.41 8.12 22.80
C HIS A 1177 4.32 7.23 23.43
N TRP A 1178 3.61 6.43 22.62
CA TRP A 1178 2.48 5.59 23.02
C TRP A 1178 2.77 4.10 23.07
N ILE A 1179 3.80 3.66 22.34
CA ILE A 1179 4.34 2.30 22.35
C ILE A 1179 5.71 2.40 22.99
#